data_AF-W4B5A0-F1
#
_entry.id   AF-W4B5A0-F1
#
_cell.length_a   1.000
_cell.length_b   1.000
_cell.length_c   1.000
_cell.angle_alpha   90.00
_cell.angle_beta   90.00
_cell.angle_gamma   90.00
#
_symmetry.space_group_name_H-M   'P 1'
#
loop_
_entity.id
_entity.type
_entity.pdbx_description
1 polymer ?
#
loop_
_entity_poly.entity_id
_entity_poly.type
_entity_poly.pdbx_seq_one_letter_code
_entity_poly.pdbx_strand_id
1 'polypeptide(L)'
;MITNTRRRRCIAFLLLCALLIVLPEKGITSAAAADGKEKVRHRATYIFDGTQNQVTVRTTRISFDTGMKKVSEYDFTDKTLLPSHYRFWSTNGFNMQDGVVADTPQGLKAYTVAVQSPVQGKGEVTIIYEFDYTTLSLRKVKEIQPGPRVGLEAQLGLYSLYSEKTGIQYYSLVDNKRKLSGGRLITSEDVTETDYSLSPAPASQNFGVYCPNSQLTGCYNVTFGGGKGSAVKVTENRVAYDSKQSTSTKSFMAGGTRIKWKNSYQNGTYQWTVEGSRSGGKTVSLYKGLVKEVKTFVSPGGKYLVIIADPSGGVNKTQNGKVYMYDLKTLKLVQQYDALYKAYVTGIRWASDELYVIEYYFSNPGAYPPSFYYVPEGKHFKIEYDQYRDWVNYWDSFSYEGLFYLTLPVAVTSGNGVLSYEGQPAFHMNGLYYVPLKEFADAFHIQYEVKGKELLFKRESRTSKLAASQNKQVVVDGKVFLPLGQWNKELGLKVALANRHVMNTTLQISDELRKTEAAMKTEPQAFQAIVERLQRAGDGSGGFVGDFAWEMTEADRAVLGNVQVVLNHDRSLSIRMQTNREYGEIIPVIITSRDYGKVLMELPVDMKDKYQATTSALPSHVFDDGVVTVVLPDSKESFSAFTLKLPDFDKNRF
;
A
#
# COMPACT_ATOMS: atom_id res chain seq x y z
N MET A 1 -25.75 -16.75 82.63
CA MET A 1 -24.29 -16.60 82.42
C MET A 1 -23.90 -17.45 81.21
N ILE A 2 -23.60 -16.81 80.08
CA ILE A 2 -23.19 -17.46 78.82
C ILE A 2 -21.92 -16.77 78.35
N THR A 3 -20.89 -17.57 78.06
CA THR A 3 -19.53 -17.15 77.69
C THR A 3 -19.38 -16.89 76.19
N ASN A 4 -18.57 -15.87 75.86
CA ASN A 4 -18.48 -15.23 74.56
C ASN A 4 -17.07 -15.44 73.96
N THR A 5 -16.93 -16.37 73.01
CA THR A 5 -15.68 -16.66 72.29
C THR A 5 -15.95 -16.81 70.78
N ARG A 6 -16.38 -15.73 70.12
CA ARG A 6 -16.38 -15.64 68.64
C ARG A 6 -16.20 -14.19 68.18
N ARG A 7 -14.97 -13.66 68.18
CA ARG A 7 -14.69 -12.40 67.44
C ARG A 7 -13.23 -12.11 67.04
N ARG A 8 -12.33 -13.10 67.02
CA ARG A 8 -10.92 -12.88 66.62
C ARG A 8 -10.39 -13.73 65.47
N ARG A 9 -11.22 -14.50 64.76
CA ARG A 9 -10.78 -15.33 63.62
C ARG A 9 -11.18 -14.83 62.22
N CYS A 10 -11.97 -13.75 62.09
CA CYS A 10 -12.37 -13.24 60.77
C CYS A 10 -11.48 -12.13 60.19
N ILE A 11 -10.56 -11.53 60.96
CA ILE A 11 -9.72 -10.43 60.47
C ILE A 11 -8.37 -10.93 59.94
N ALA A 12 -7.86 -12.06 60.45
CA ALA A 12 -6.62 -12.66 59.94
C ALA A 12 -6.78 -13.39 58.59
N PHE A 13 -8.00 -13.80 58.21
CA PHE A 13 -8.27 -14.47 56.93
C PHE A 13 -8.55 -13.50 55.78
N LEU A 14 -8.93 -12.25 56.08
CA LEU A 14 -9.17 -11.20 55.07
C LEU A 14 -7.87 -10.48 54.67
N LEU A 15 -6.83 -10.48 55.51
CA LEU A 15 -5.50 -9.98 55.15
C LEU A 15 -4.62 -11.02 54.45
N LEU A 16 -4.87 -12.32 54.61
CA LEU A 16 -4.12 -13.37 53.91
C LEU A 16 -4.65 -13.66 52.49
N CYS A 17 -5.91 -13.32 52.19
CA CYS A 17 -6.46 -13.39 50.83
C CYS A 17 -6.13 -12.15 49.97
N ALA A 18 -5.60 -11.08 50.56
CA ALA A 18 -5.16 -9.88 49.83
C ALA A 18 -3.68 -9.95 49.38
N LEU A 19 -2.94 -11.02 49.74
CA LEU A 19 -1.51 -11.18 49.43
C LEU A 19 -1.18 -12.34 48.45
N LEU A 20 -2.19 -12.96 47.84
CA LEU A 20 -2.01 -14.09 46.89
C LEU A 20 -2.69 -13.86 45.53
N ILE A 21 -2.84 -12.61 45.11
CA ILE A 21 -3.00 -12.26 43.69
C ILE A 21 -1.65 -11.73 43.21
N VAL A 22 -0.65 -12.62 43.19
CA VAL A 22 0.43 -12.49 42.23
C VAL A 22 -0.18 -12.97 40.92
N LEU A 23 -0.80 -12.03 40.19
CA LEU A 23 -0.97 -12.22 38.76
C LEU A 23 0.43 -12.59 38.25
N PRO A 24 0.59 -13.65 37.44
CA PRO A 24 1.81 -13.75 36.67
C PRO A 24 1.82 -12.46 35.84
N GLU A 25 2.68 -11.52 36.21
CA GLU A 25 3.33 -10.68 35.23
C GLU A 25 3.93 -11.69 34.24
N LYS A 26 3.13 -12.06 33.24
CA LYS A 26 3.68 -12.21 31.90
C LYS A 26 4.30 -10.86 31.66
N GLY A 27 5.57 -10.76 32.05
CA GLY A 27 6.49 -9.85 31.43
C GLY A 27 6.20 -10.02 29.96
N ILE A 28 5.55 -9.01 29.39
CA ILE A 28 5.61 -8.77 27.98
C ILE A 28 7.11 -8.55 27.80
N THR A 29 7.83 -9.63 27.54
CA THR A 29 9.02 -9.54 26.71
C THR A 29 8.46 -8.93 25.44
N SER A 30 8.45 -7.60 25.39
CA SER A 30 8.49 -6.91 24.13
C SER A 30 9.65 -7.60 23.44
N ALA A 31 9.35 -8.30 22.35
CA ALA A 31 10.38 -8.61 21.40
C ALA A 31 11.08 -7.28 21.17
N ALA A 32 12.31 -7.17 21.67
CA ALA A 32 13.12 -5.99 21.54
C ALA A 32 13.00 -5.56 20.09
N ALA A 33 12.54 -4.32 19.86
CA ALA A 33 12.39 -3.75 18.54
C ALA A 33 13.74 -3.92 17.81
N ALA A 34 13.78 -4.91 16.92
CA ALA A 34 14.91 -5.10 16.04
C ALA A 34 14.96 -3.85 15.14
N ASP A 35 16.03 -3.07 15.26
CA ASP A 35 16.42 -1.91 14.43
C ASP A 35 15.34 -1.47 13.44
N GLY A 36 14.36 -0.72 13.93
CA GLY A 36 13.10 -0.51 13.23
C GLY A 36 13.27 0.37 11.99
N LYS A 37 13.54 -0.25 10.83
CA LYS A 37 13.28 0.38 9.54
C LYS A 37 11.82 0.85 9.53
N GLU A 38 11.62 2.11 9.13
CA GLU A 38 10.29 2.72 9.04
C GLU A 38 9.32 1.80 8.27
N LYS A 39 8.07 1.69 8.72
CA LYS A 39 7.02 0.95 7.99
C LYS A 39 6.52 1.83 6.85
N VAL A 40 6.70 1.40 5.60
CA VAL A 40 6.45 2.25 4.43
C VAL A 40 5.64 1.53 3.36
N ARG A 41 4.73 2.27 2.73
CA ARG A 41 4.01 1.89 1.52
C ARG A 41 4.58 2.60 0.30
N HIS A 42 4.83 1.86 -0.76
CA HIS A 42 5.32 2.34 -2.05
C HIS A 42 4.31 2.09 -3.18
N ARG A 43 4.21 3.08 -4.06
CA ARG A 43 3.59 2.96 -5.39
C ARG A 43 4.49 3.65 -6.40
N ALA A 44 4.61 3.06 -7.58
CA ALA A 44 5.18 3.72 -8.74
C ALA A 44 4.11 3.84 -9.83
N THR A 45 4.07 4.98 -10.51
CA THR A 45 3.22 5.20 -11.68
C THR A 45 4.10 5.76 -12.79
N TYR A 46 4.04 5.14 -13.96
CA TYR A 46 4.75 5.54 -15.16
C TYR A 46 3.82 6.39 -16.01
N ILE A 47 4.27 7.58 -16.36
CA ILE A 47 3.53 8.55 -17.16
C ILE A 47 4.29 8.72 -18.47
N PHE A 48 3.69 8.29 -19.57
CA PHE A 48 4.26 8.42 -20.90
C PHE A 48 3.68 9.68 -21.56
N ASP A 49 4.53 10.66 -21.82
CA ASP A 49 4.17 11.89 -22.51
C ASP A 49 4.80 11.90 -23.91
N GLY A 50 3.97 11.64 -24.92
CA GLY A 50 4.38 11.67 -26.32
C GLY A 50 4.55 13.07 -26.90
N THR A 51 3.99 14.10 -26.27
CA THR A 51 4.16 15.50 -26.70
C THR A 51 5.53 16.03 -26.27
N GLN A 52 5.97 15.61 -25.09
CA GLN A 52 7.26 16.01 -24.50
C GLN A 52 8.40 15.05 -24.83
N ASN A 53 8.12 13.91 -25.47
CA ASN A 53 9.10 12.85 -25.68
C ASN A 53 9.76 12.46 -24.34
N GLN A 54 8.92 12.15 -23.36
CA GLN A 54 9.34 11.96 -21.97
C GLN A 54 8.62 10.76 -21.33
N VAL A 55 9.32 10.09 -20.41
CA VAL A 55 8.71 9.19 -19.43
C VAL A 55 8.95 9.77 -18.05
N THR A 56 7.88 9.97 -17.28
CA THR A 56 7.97 10.38 -15.88
C THR A 56 7.62 9.19 -14.99
N VAL A 57 8.50 8.85 -14.06
CA VAL A 57 8.19 7.87 -13.00
C VAL A 57 7.83 8.63 -11.75
N ARG A 58 6.54 8.61 -11.38
CA ARG A 58 6.05 9.13 -10.11
C ARG A 58 6.10 8.04 -9.05
N THR A 59 6.93 8.23 -8.05
CA THR A 59 6.96 7.39 -6.85
C THR A 59 6.16 8.07 -5.73
N THR A 60 5.38 7.29 -5.00
CA THR A 60 4.68 7.73 -3.79
C THR A 60 5.10 6.83 -2.64
N ARG A 61 5.62 7.45 -1.58
CA ARG A 61 6.06 6.81 -0.34
C ARG A 61 5.14 7.26 0.79
N ILE A 62 4.55 6.34 1.55
CA ILE A 62 3.66 6.67 2.67
C ILE A 62 4.14 5.96 3.91
N SER A 63 4.41 6.72 4.97
CA SER A 63 4.80 6.19 6.27
C SER A 63 3.57 5.62 6.98
N PHE A 64 3.64 4.37 7.42
CA PHE A 64 2.67 3.82 8.38
C PHE A 64 3.00 4.23 9.81
N ASP A 65 4.22 4.70 10.07
CA ASP A 65 4.59 5.21 11.38
C ASP A 65 4.02 6.61 11.61
N THR A 66 3.67 7.37 10.58
CA THR A 66 3.15 8.75 10.73
C THR A 66 1.92 9.08 9.86
N GLY A 67 1.61 8.25 8.86
CA GLY A 67 0.59 8.54 7.84
C GLY A 67 1.03 9.53 6.74
N MET A 68 2.25 10.08 6.86
CA MET A 68 2.76 11.11 5.94
C MET A 68 3.10 10.54 4.58
N LYS A 69 2.81 11.33 3.55
CA LYS A 69 3.03 10.98 2.15
C LYS A 69 4.13 11.87 1.58
N LYS A 70 5.09 11.25 0.90
CA LYS A 70 6.10 11.91 0.06
C LYS A 70 5.89 11.48 -1.39
N VAL A 71 5.81 12.44 -2.30
CA VAL A 71 5.81 12.19 -3.75
C VAL A 71 7.17 12.58 -4.29
N SER A 72 7.64 11.85 -5.29
CA SER A 72 8.81 12.24 -6.06
C SER A 72 8.58 11.83 -7.50
N GLU A 73 8.92 12.70 -8.44
CA GLU A 73 8.84 12.40 -9.87
C GLU A 73 10.22 12.44 -10.50
N TYR A 74 10.48 11.48 -11.37
CA TYR A 74 11.73 11.33 -12.07
C TYR A 74 11.45 11.39 -13.57
N ASP A 75 11.90 12.47 -14.17
CA ASP A 75 11.70 12.80 -15.56
C ASP A 75 12.83 12.23 -16.42
N PHE A 76 12.50 11.47 -17.46
CA PHE A 76 13.44 10.84 -18.37
C PHE A 76 13.17 11.25 -19.82
N THR A 77 14.10 11.98 -20.42
CA THR A 77 14.00 12.54 -21.79
C THR A 77 14.91 11.82 -22.81
N ASP A 78 15.64 10.79 -22.38
CA ASP A 78 16.44 9.98 -23.28
C ASP A 78 15.54 9.28 -24.31
N LYS A 79 15.75 9.60 -25.59
CA LYS A 79 15.01 9.04 -26.72
C LYS A 79 15.11 7.51 -26.79
N THR A 80 16.17 6.89 -26.25
CA THR A 80 16.29 5.44 -26.21
C THR A 80 15.26 4.79 -25.27
N LEU A 81 14.79 5.54 -24.26
CA LEU A 81 13.74 5.13 -23.32
C LEU A 81 12.33 5.36 -23.86
N LEU A 82 12.18 6.04 -25.00
CA LEU A 82 10.87 6.33 -25.59
C LEU A 82 10.42 5.23 -26.54
N PRO A 83 9.13 4.85 -26.56
CA PRO A 83 8.62 3.88 -27.52
C PRO A 83 8.95 4.28 -28.97
N SER A 84 9.25 3.30 -29.81
CA SER A 84 9.62 3.56 -31.21
C SER A 84 8.48 4.13 -32.07
N HIS A 85 7.21 3.96 -31.67
CA HIS A 85 6.08 4.71 -32.23
C HIS A 85 5.10 5.19 -31.14
N TYR A 86 4.52 6.37 -31.32
CA TYR A 86 3.58 6.95 -30.37
C TYR A 86 2.14 6.81 -30.88
N ARG A 87 1.34 5.97 -30.23
CA ARG A 87 -0.12 6.11 -30.29
C ARG A 87 -0.75 5.55 -29.02
N PHE A 88 -1.26 6.45 -28.19
CA PHE A 88 -2.00 6.11 -26.98
C PHE A 88 -3.49 6.41 -27.22
N TRP A 89 -4.38 5.59 -26.66
CA TRP A 89 -5.84 5.76 -26.78
C TRP A 89 -6.41 6.82 -25.82
N SER A 90 -5.55 7.74 -25.36
CA SER A 90 -5.91 8.79 -24.42
C SER A 90 -6.25 10.06 -25.17
N THR A 91 -7.43 10.62 -24.91
CA THR A 91 -7.88 11.90 -25.46
C THR A 91 -7.01 13.08 -25.03
N ASN A 92 -6.14 12.90 -24.03
CA ASN A 92 -5.34 13.96 -23.40
C ASN A 92 -3.82 13.82 -23.66
N GLY A 93 -3.37 12.85 -24.47
CA GLY A 93 -1.96 12.67 -24.82
C GLY A 93 -1.07 11.94 -23.79
N PHE A 94 -1.60 11.63 -22.60
CA PHE A 94 -0.90 10.91 -21.53
C PHE A 94 -1.39 9.47 -21.39
N ASN A 95 -0.46 8.52 -21.17
CA ASN A 95 -0.79 7.18 -20.71
C ASN A 95 -0.17 6.95 -19.33
N MET A 96 -0.99 6.53 -18.36
CA MET A 96 -0.54 6.19 -17.01
C MET A 96 -0.59 4.67 -16.85
N GLN A 97 0.52 4.09 -16.44
CA GLN A 97 0.62 2.68 -16.12
C GLN A 97 1.09 2.53 -14.68
N ASP A 98 0.35 1.78 -13.88
CA ASP A 98 0.81 1.44 -12.53
C ASP A 98 2.00 0.48 -12.62
N GLY A 99 2.97 0.73 -11.76
CA GLY A 99 4.16 -0.10 -11.61
C GLY A 99 3.97 -1.13 -10.51
N VAL A 100 4.46 -2.35 -10.75
CA VAL A 100 4.62 -3.36 -9.72
C VAL A 100 5.95 -3.11 -9.02
N VAL A 101 5.91 -2.71 -7.76
CA VAL A 101 7.10 -2.54 -6.92
C VAL A 101 7.49 -3.90 -6.35
N ALA A 102 8.77 -4.25 -6.47
CA ALA A 102 9.32 -5.52 -6.01
C ALA A 102 10.64 -5.29 -5.26
N ASP A 103 10.82 -6.03 -4.18
CA ASP A 103 12.08 -6.10 -3.47
C ASP A 103 13.00 -7.09 -4.20
N THR A 104 14.17 -6.61 -4.64
CA THR A 104 15.09 -7.40 -5.46
C THR A 104 16.45 -7.52 -4.77
N PRO A 105 17.29 -8.51 -5.13
CA PRO A 105 18.64 -8.61 -4.59
C PRO A 105 19.52 -7.38 -4.82
N GLN A 106 19.15 -6.49 -5.76
CA GLN A 106 19.85 -5.25 -6.07
C GLN A 106 19.19 -4.00 -5.43
N GLY A 107 18.18 -4.19 -4.58
CA GLY A 107 17.39 -3.11 -3.98
C GLY A 107 15.97 -3.05 -4.53
N LEU A 108 15.23 -2.04 -4.09
CA LEU A 108 13.83 -1.84 -4.46
C LEU A 108 13.74 -1.43 -5.94
N LYS A 109 12.86 -2.08 -6.70
CA LYS A 109 12.62 -1.76 -8.12
C LYS A 109 11.14 -1.65 -8.41
N ALA A 110 10.79 -0.88 -9.42
CA ALA A 110 9.45 -0.87 -9.98
C ALA A 110 9.48 -1.34 -11.43
N TYR A 111 8.46 -2.08 -11.83
CA TYR A 111 8.33 -2.61 -13.19
C TYR A 111 6.97 -2.25 -13.77
N THR A 112 6.90 -1.92 -15.06
CA THR A 112 5.62 -1.79 -15.74
C THR A 112 5.66 -2.35 -17.15
N VAL A 113 4.48 -2.67 -17.67
CA VAL A 113 4.25 -3.12 -19.04
C VAL A 113 3.46 -2.04 -19.76
N ALA A 114 4.09 -1.36 -20.70
CA ALA A 114 3.44 -0.38 -21.56
C ALA A 114 3.04 -1.04 -22.88
N VAL A 115 1.76 -0.96 -23.23
CA VAL A 115 1.25 -1.38 -24.55
C VAL A 115 1.15 -0.17 -25.46
N GLN A 116 1.72 -0.31 -26.64
CA GLN A 116 1.72 0.71 -27.68
C GLN A 116 0.70 0.32 -28.76
N SER A 117 -0.28 1.19 -29.03
CA SER A 117 -1.25 0.93 -30.08
C SER A 117 -0.60 1.05 -31.46
N PRO A 118 -0.97 0.18 -32.40
CA PRO A 118 -0.43 0.28 -33.74
C PRO A 118 -0.93 1.51 -34.50
N VAL A 119 -0.03 2.06 -35.31
CA VAL A 119 -0.41 2.78 -36.54
C VAL A 119 -1.29 1.84 -37.38
N GLN A 120 -2.34 2.34 -38.04
CA GLN A 120 -3.22 1.53 -38.89
C GLN A 120 -2.42 0.51 -39.73
N GLY A 121 -2.66 -0.79 -39.48
CA GLY A 121 -2.00 -1.90 -40.19
C GLY A 121 -0.76 -2.53 -39.53
N LYS A 122 -0.25 -2.02 -38.41
CA LYS A 122 0.79 -2.70 -37.61
C LYS A 122 0.17 -3.42 -36.39
N GLY A 123 0.91 -4.29 -35.71
CA GLY A 123 0.46 -4.92 -34.47
C GLY A 123 0.89 -4.16 -33.21
N GLU A 124 0.29 -4.45 -32.06
CA GLU A 124 0.63 -3.86 -30.76
C GLU A 124 2.04 -4.24 -30.31
N VAL A 125 2.88 -3.26 -30.00
CA VAL A 125 4.21 -3.47 -29.42
C VAL A 125 4.09 -3.35 -27.90
N THR A 126 4.67 -4.29 -27.16
CA THR A 126 4.68 -4.24 -25.69
C THR A 126 6.09 -3.95 -25.19
N ILE A 127 6.23 -3.02 -24.26
CA ILE A 127 7.53 -2.62 -23.70
C ILE A 127 7.52 -2.83 -22.19
N ILE A 128 8.56 -3.47 -21.68
CA ILE A 128 8.78 -3.63 -20.24
C ILE A 128 9.79 -2.60 -19.77
N TYR A 129 9.43 -1.81 -18.75
CA TYR A 129 10.29 -0.84 -18.10
C TYR A 129 10.69 -1.29 -16.70
N GLU A 130 11.89 -0.89 -16.28
CA GLU A 130 12.39 -1.01 -14.91
C GLU A 130 12.87 0.36 -14.42
N PHE A 131 12.35 0.80 -13.28
CA PHE A 131 12.86 1.91 -12.50
C PHE A 131 13.57 1.37 -11.26
N ASP A 132 14.80 1.81 -11.05
CA ASP A 132 15.65 1.41 -9.92
C ASP A 132 15.64 2.54 -8.86
N TYR A 133 15.17 2.24 -7.64
CA TYR A 133 15.09 3.25 -6.58
C TYR A 133 16.47 3.64 -6.02
N THR A 134 17.48 2.79 -6.17
CA THR A 134 18.83 3.04 -5.65
C THR A 134 19.61 3.96 -6.58
N THR A 135 19.51 3.74 -7.89
CA THR A 135 20.20 4.56 -8.89
C THR A 135 19.33 5.67 -9.48
N LEU A 136 18.03 5.70 -9.16
CA LEU A 136 17.02 6.59 -9.73
C LEU A 136 16.98 6.55 -11.27
N SER A 137 17.35 5.41 -11.86
CA SER A 137 17.45 5.27 -13.30
C SER A 137 16.28 4.47 -13.88
N LEU A 138 15.78 4.92 -15.03
CA LEU A 138 14.84 4.17 -15.86
C LEU A 138 15.57 3.44 -16.98
N ARG A 139 15.21 2.18 -17.23
CA ARG A 139 15.65 1.43 -18.40
C ARG A 139 14.51 0.68 -19.07
N LYS A 140 14.62 0.49 -20.39
CA LYS A 140 13.84 -0.54 -21.09
C LYS A 140 14.47 -1.90 -20.85
N VAL A 141 13.70 -2.83 -20.29
CA VAL A 141 14.10 -4.23 -20.17
C VAL A 141 14.00 -4.92 -21.53
N LYS A 142 12.84 -4.77 -22.20
CA LYS A 142 12.60 -5.39 -23.50
C LYS A 142 11.46 -4.71 -24.26
N GLU A 143 11.67 -4.51 -25.57
CA GLU A 143 10.60 -4.31 -26.55
C GLU A 143 10.21 -5.64 -27.18
N ILE A 144 8.92 -5.94 -27.16
CA ILE A 144 8.32 -7.21 -27.57
C ILE A 144 7.44 -6.94 -28.78
N GLN A 145 7.76 -7.62 -29.88
CA GLN A 145 7.02 -7.51 -31.13
C GLN A 145 5.60 -8.07 -30.99
N PRO A 146 4.66 -7.66 -31.86
CA PRO A 146 3.27 -8.06 -31.74
C PRO A 146 3.04 -9.57 -31.78
N GLY A 147 2.03 -10.03 -31.05
CA GLY A 147 1.56 -11.41 -31.05
C GLY A 147 1.58 -12.08 -29.67
N PRO A 148 2.72 -12.16 -28.97
CA PRO A 148 2.78 -12.77 -27.66
C PRO A 148 2.08 -11.93 -26.59
N ARG A 149 1.30 -12.57 -25.71
CA ARG A 149 0.80 -11.92 -24.48
C ARG A 149 1.93 -11.87 -23.45
N VAL A 150 2.04 -10.74 -22.75
CA VAL A 150 3.09 -10.50 -21.75
C VAL A 150 2.50 -10.63 -20.35
N GLY A 151 3.11 -11.47 -19.51
CA GLY A 151 2.84 -11.52 -18.07
C GLY A 151 4.06 -11.02 -17.29
N LEU A 152 3.84 -10.27 -16.22
CA LEU A 152 4.90 -9.73 -15.37
C LEU A 152 4.86 -10.40 -13.99
N GLU A 153 5.95 -11.06 -13.62
CA GLU A 153 6.14 -11.77 -12.35
C GLU A 153 7.28 -11.10 -11.58
N ALA A 154 7.12 -9.80 -11.27
CA ALA A 154 8.18 -8.94 -10.75
C ALA A 154 8.81 -9.48 -9.45
N GLN A 155 8.01 -10.08 -8.57
CA GLN A 155 8.49 -10.69 -7.31
C GLN A 155 9.42 -11.89 -7.54
N LEU A 156 9.32 -12.55 -8.70
CA LEU A 156 10.23 -13.62 -9.10
C LEU A 156 11.37 -13.13 -9.99
N GLY A 157 11.42 -11.83 -10.29
CA GLY A 157 12.37 -11.28 -11.26
C GLY A 157 12.16 -11.84 -12.66
N LEU A 158 10.91 -12.19 -13.03
CA LEU A 158 10.57 -12.83 -14.30
C LEU A 158 9.52 -12.04 -15.07
N TYR A 159 9.54 -12.20 -16.39
CA TYR A 159 8.38 -11.92 -17.25
C TYR A 159 8.14 -13.11 -18.17
N SER A 160 6.89 -13.31 -18.59
CA SER A 160 6.48 -14.41 -19.45
C SER A 160 5.95 -13.92 -20.79
N LEU A 161 6.24 -14.67 -21.85
CA LEU A 161 5.69 -14.49 -23.18
C LEU A 161 4.86 -15.72 -23.54
N TYR A 162 3.57 -15.53 -23.78
CA TYR A 162 2.68 -16.59 -24.23
C TYR A 162 2.35 -16.42 -25.71
N SER A 163 2.61 -17.45 -26.51
CA SER A 163 2.08 -17.57 -27.87
C SER A 163 1.49 -18.96 -28.10
N GLU A 164 0.49 -19.06 -28.97
CA GLU A 164 -0.11 -20.36 -29.32
C GLU A 164 0.90 -21.33 -29.94
N LYS A 165 1.90 -20.80 -30.67
CA LYS A 165 2.91 -21.61 -31.36
C LYS A 165 3.99 -22.16 -30.44
N THR A 166 4.41 -21.39 -29.43
CA THR A 166 5.58 -21.72 -28.60
C THR A 166 5.23 -22.00 -27.14
N GLY A 167 3.97 -21.87 -26.74
CA GLY A 167 3.55 -21.89 -25.35
C GLY A 167 4.14 -20.73 -24.55
N ILE A 168 4.13 -20.88 -23.21
CA ILE A 168 4.72 -19.90 -22.29
C ILE A 168 6.25 -20.04 -22.28
N GLN A 169 6.94 -18.90 -22.36
CA GLN A 169 8.38 -18.78 -22.16
C GLN A 169 8.66 -17.76 -21.07
N TYR A 170 9.55 -18.06 -20.13
CA TYR A 170 9.91 -17.17 -19.04
C TYR A 170 11.32 -16.61 -19.22
N TYR A 171 11.45 -15.32 -19.02
CA TYR A 171 12.67 -14.53 -19.19
C TYR A 171 12.98 -13.79 -17.89
N SER A 172 14.26 -13.63 -17.59
CA SER A 172 14.69 -12.85 -16.44
C SER A 172 14.50 -11.35 -16.69
N LEU A 173 13.97 -10.62 -15.71
CA LEU A 173 13.95 -9.16 -15.72
C LEU A 173 15.37 -8.58 -15.54
N VAL A 174 16.31 -9.34 -14.98
CA VAL A 174 17.69 -8.89 -14.71
C VAL A 174 18.51 -8.85 -16.00
N ASP A 175 18.62 -9.97 -16.71
CA ASP A 175 19.50 -10.11 -17.87
C ASP A 175 18.76 -10.29 -19.20
N ASN A 176 17.42 -10.28 -19.19
CA ASN A 176 16.57 -10.48 -20.37
C ASN A 176 16.86 -11.81 -21.12
N LYS A 177 17.47 -12.79 -20.45
CA LYS A 177 17.71 -14.12 -21.03
C LYS A 177 16.54 -15.04 -20.72
N ARG A 178 16.18 -15.88 -21.68
CA ARG A 178 15.22 -16.96 -21.48
C ARG A 178 15.78 -17.93 -20.42
N LYS A 179 15.00 -18.19 -19.37
CA LYS A 179 15.39 -19.08 -18.27
C LYS A 179 14.60 -20.38 -18.29
N LEU A 180 13.30 -20.29 -18.56
CA LEU A 180 12.38 -21.42 -18.53
C LEU A 180 11.53 -21.41 -19.81
N SER A 181 11.17 -22.58 -20.32
CA SER A 181 10.39 -22.70 -21.56
C SER A 181 9.41 -23.86 -21.48
N GLY A 182 8.16 -23.62 -21.82
CA GLY A 182 7.08 -24.58 -21.58
C GLY A 182 6.85 -24.76 -20.07
N GLY A 183 6.14 -25.83 -19.72
CA GLY A 183 5.81 -26.13 -18.32
C GLY A 183 4.83 -25.13 -17.69
N ARG A 184 4.75 -25.14 -16.36
CA ARG A 184 3.92 -24.24 -15.56
C ARG A 184 4.69 -23.79 -14.33
N LEU A 185 4.70 -22.49 -14.09
CA LEU A 185 5.02 -21.92 -12.78
C LEU A 185 3.79 -22.06 -11.88
N ILE A 186 3.99 -22.65 -10.70
CA ILE A 186 2.96 -22.92 -9.71
C ILE A 186 3.30 -22.10 -8.47
N THR A 187 2.43 -21.18 -8.09
CA THR A 187 2.55 -20.43 -6.84
C THR A 187 1.85 -21.16 -5.71
N SER A 188 2.02 -20.69 -4.47
CA SER A 188 1.20 -21.17 -3.35
C SER A 188 -0.30 -20.97 -3.62
N GLU A 189 -0.66 -19.84 -4.22
CA GLU A 189 -2.05 -19.45 -4.55
C GLU A 189 -2.71 -20.44 -5.52
N ASP A 190 -1.98 -20.93 -6.52
CA ASP A 190 -2.44 -21.97 -7.45
C ASP A 190 -2.83 -23.28 -6.75
N VAL A 191 -2.14 -23.61 -5.65
CA VAL A 191 -2.38 -24.84 -4.89
C VAL A 191 -3.51 -24.60 -3.89
N THR A 192 -3.50 -23.51 -3.15
CA THR A 192 -4.47 -23.30 -2.08
C THR A 192 -5.76 -22.61 -2.54
N GLU A 193 -5.89 -22.27 -3.83
CA GLU A 193 -7.04 -21.54 -4.42
C GLU A 193 -7.38 -20.28 -3.62
N THR A 194 -6.36 -19.52 -3.24
CA THR A 194 -6.49 -18.34 -2.41
C THR A 194 -5.61 -17.25 -2.95
N ASP A 195 -6.00 -15.99 -2.73
CA ASP A 195 -5.19 -14.85 -3.12
C ASP A 195 -4.47 -14.27 -1.91
N TYR A 196 -3.27 -13.74 -2.14
CA TYR A 196 -2.40 -13.15 -1.16
C TYR A 196 -2.08 -11.71 -1.54
N SER A 197 -2.27 -10.80 -0.58
CA SER A 197 -1.77 -9.42 -0.66
C SER A 197 -0.75 -9.25 0.45
N LEU A 198 0.39 -9.93 0.30
CA LEU A 198 1.50 -9.95 1.26
C LEU A 198 2.59 -9.01 0.80
N SER A 199 3.11 -8.21 1.71
CA SER A 199 4.24 -7.35 1.41
C SER A 199 4.99 -6.97 2.69
N PRO A 200 6.33 -7.12 2.77
CA PRO A 200 7.06 -8.09 1.98
C PRO A 200 6.48 -9.46 2.32
N ALA A 201 6.42 -10.34 1.34
CA ALA A 201 5.98 -11.67 1.64
C ALA A 201 7.02 -12.40 2.53
N PRO A 202 6.59 -13.25 3.49
CA PRO A 202 7.51 -13.88 4.44
C PRO A 202 8.60 -14.68 3.72
N ALA A 203 9.85 -14.60 4.20
CA ALA A 203 10.98 -15.34 3.63
C ALA A 203 10.76 -16.87 3.57
N SER A 204 9.86 -17.40 4.43
CA SER A 204 9.47 -18.81 4.45
C SER A 204 8.49 -19.21 3.34
N GLN A 205 7.90 -18.27 2.60
CA GLN A 205 6.98 -18.55 1.51
C GLN A 205 7.76 -18.84 0.24
N ASN A 206 7.60 -20.03 -0.35
CA ASN A 206 8.17 -20.33 -1.66
C ASN A 206 7.35 -19.61 -2.73
N PHE A 207 7.95 -18.61 -3.37
CA PHE A 207 7.28 -17.73 -4.32
C PHE A 207 6.95 -18.36 -5.68
N GLY A 208 7.49 -19.55 -5.97
CA GLY A 208 7.16 -20.27 -7.19
C GLY A 208 7.89 -21.60 -7.30
N VAL A 209 7.16 -22.62 -7.75
CA VAL A 209 7.69 -23.91 -8.16
C VAL A 209 7.49 -24.03 -9.66
N TYR A 210 8.57 -24.22 -10.40
CA TYR A 210 8.47 -24.49 -11.83
C TYR A 210 8.39 -25.99 -12.07
N CYS A 211 7.38 -26.41 -12.83
CA CYS A 211 7.22 -27.77 -13.31
C CYS A 211 7.38 -27.80 -14.84
N PRO A 212 8.40 -28.47 -15.38
CA PRO A 212 8.69 -28.46 -16.82
C PRO A 212 7.63 -29.15 -17.69
N ASN A 213 6.79 -30.01 -17.10
CA ASN A 213 5.75 -30.74 -17.81
C ASN A 213 4.39 -30.66 -17.11
N SER A 214 3.33 -30.98 -17.85
CA SER A 214 1.95 -30.99 -17.38
C SER A 214 1.64 -32.08 -16.34
N GLN A 215 2.51 -33.08 -16.20
CA GLN A 215 2.41 -34.15 -15.22
C GLN A 215 3.01 -33.77 -13.85
N LEU A 216 3.51 -32.53 -13.71
CA LEU A 216 4.09 -32.01 -12.47
C LEU A 216 5.28 -32.86 -11.94
N THR A 217 6.06 -33.43 -12.86
CA THR A 217 7.27 -34.18 -12.51
C THR A 217 8.53 -33.35 -12.76
N GLY A 218 9.58 -33.61 -11.98
CA GLY A 218 10.86 -32.88 -12.10
C GLY A 218 10.79 -31.41 -11.72
N CYS A 219 9.85 -31.03 -10.85
CA CYS A 219 9.66 -29.64 -10.43
C CYS A 219 10.77 -29.16 -9.48
N TYR A 220 10.98 -27.85 -9.44
CA TYR A 220 11.97 -27.21 -8.58
C TYR A 220 11.57 -25.80 -8.18
N ASN A 221 12.08 -25.33 -7.03
CA ASN A 221 11.92 -23.96 -6.60
C ASN A 221 12.59 -22.99 -7.57
N VAL A 222 11.96 -21.86 -7.85
CA VAL A 222 12.52 -20.80 -8.69
C VAL A 222 13.14 -19.72 -7.81
N THR A 223 14.42 -19.42 -8.02
CA THR A 223 15.06 -18.27 -7.37
C THR A 223 14.78 -16.99 -8.16
N PHE A 224 14.97 -15.83 -7.54
CA PHE A 224 14.84 -14.54 -8.22
C PHE A 224 15.64 -14.52 -9.54
N GLY A 225 15.01 -14.05 -10.60
CA GLY A 225 15.57 -14.02 -11.94
C GLY A 225 15.50 -15.34 -12.71
N GLY A 226 14.81 -16.37 -12.20
CA GLY A 226 14.57 -17.64 -12.90
C GLY A 226 15.60 -18.74 -12.70
N GLY A 227 16.44 -18.63 -11.68
CA GLY A 227 17.43 -19.66 -11.36
C GLY A 227 16.79 -20.95 -10.87
N LYS A 228 17.37 -22.10 -11.24
CA LYS A 228 16.93 -23.41 -10.77
C LYS A 228 17.40 -23.64 -9.34
N GLY A 229 16.46 -23.62 -8.40
CA GLY A 229 16.68 -23.96 -7.00
C GLY A 229 16.55 -25.46 -6.72
N SER A 230 16.25 -25.79 -5.46
CA SER A 230 16.09 -27.17 -5.00
C SER A 230 14.95 -27.90 -5.69
N ALA A 231 15.12 -29.20 -5.97
CA ALA A 231 14.05 -30.05 -6.47
C ALA A 231 12.92 -30.16 -5.43
N VAL A 232 11.67 -30.12 -5.91
CA VAL A 232 10.48 -30.20 -5.06
C VAL A 232 9.48 -31.17 -5.68
N LYS A 233 8.86 -31.99 -4.83
CA LYS A 233 7.76 -32.85 -5.24
C LYS A 233 6.46 -32.08 -5.15
N VAL A 234 5.85 -31.80 -6.31
CA VAL A 234 4.50 -31.26 -6.38
C VAL A 234 3.51 -32.42 -6.48
N THR A 235 2.42 -32.33 -5.73
CA THR A 235 1.32 -33.31 -5.84
C THR A 235 0.22 -32.68 -6.66
N GLU A 236 -0.33 -33.40 -7.64
CA GLU A 236 -1.39 -32.87 -8.50
C GLU A 236 -2.62 -32.50 -7.67
N ASN A 237 -2.88 -31.20 -7.58
CA ASN A 237 -4.02 -30.66 -6.86
C ASN A 237 -5.19 -30.37 -7.80
N ARG A 238 -5.49 -31.33 -8.69
CA ARG A 238 -6.63 -31.23 -9.59
C ARG A 238 -7.81 -31.99 -9.04
N VAL A 239 -8.99 -31.45 -9.35
CA VAL A 239 -10.25 -32.15 -9.12
C VAL A 239 -10.28 -33.38 -10.02
N ALA A 240 -10.13 -34.56 -9.43
CA ALA A 240 -10.34 -35.81 -10.13
C ALA A 240 -11.84 -36.07 -10.22
N TYR A 241 -12.39 -36.07 -11.45
CA TYR A 241 -13.79 -36.40 -11.71
C TYR A 241 -13.93 -37.87 -12.03
N ASP A 242 -14.76 -38.58 -11.26
CA ASP A 242 -15.24 -39.90 -11.64
C ASP A 242 -16.52 -39.73 -12.49
N SER A 243 -16.36 -39.84 -13.81
CA SER A 243 -17.47 -39.76 -14.78
C SER A 243 -18.52 -40.87 -14.58
N LYS A 244 -18.21 -41.94 -13.83
CA LYS A 244 -19.12 -43.03 -13.53
C LYS A 244 -19.88 -42.84 -12.21
N GLN A 245 -19.43 -41.96 -11.31
CA GLN A 245 -20.00 -41.82 -9.96
C GLN A 245 -20.38 -40.38 -9.54
N SER A 246 -20.41 -39.41 -10.46
CA SER A 246 -20.70 -37.98 -10.18
C SER A 246 -19.99 -37.48 -8.91
N THR A 247 -18.76 -37.96 -8.72
CA THR A 247 -17.95 -37.78 -7.54
C THR A 247 -16.70 -37.04 -7.96
N SER A 248 -16.33 -36.02 -7.19
CA SER A 248 -15.09 -35.30 -7.40
C SER A 248 -14.26 -35.22 -6.13
N THR A 249 -12.94 -35.32 -6.27
CA THR A 249 -12.01 -35.30 -5.15
C THR A 249 -10.82 -34.39 -5.42
N LYS A 250 -10.32 -33.73 -4.37
CA LYS A 250 -9.12 -32.88 -4.42
C LYS A 250 -8.33 -33.05 -3.12
N SER A 251 -7.01 -32.96 -3.18
CA SER A 251 -6.14 -33.04 -2.00
C SER A 251 -4.87 -32.21 -2.15
N PHE A 252 -4.50 -31.52 -1.07
CA PHE A 252 -3.29 -30.71 -1.00
C PHE A 252 -2.68 -30.71 0.40
N MET A 253 -1.45 -30.21 0.50
CA MET A 253 -0.74 -30.00 1.77
C MET A 253 -0.79 -28.51 2.15
N ALA A 254 -1.06 -28.21 3.41
CA ALA A 254 -1.07 -26.85 3.97
C ALA A 254 -0.62 -26.90 5.45
N GLY A 255 0.41 -26.13 5.84
CA GLY A 255 0.89 -26.09 7.22
C GLY A 255 1.34 -27.46 7.79
N GLY A 256 1.81 -28.38 6.94
CA GLY A 256 2.13 -29.76 7.32
C GLY A 256 0.92 -30.68 7.50
N THR A 257 -0.28 -30.20 7.19
CA THR A 257 -1.55 -30.95 7.21
C THR A 257 -1.98 -31.28 5.78
N ARG A 258 -2.36 -32.54 5.54
CA ARG A 258 -3.03 -32.95 4.30
C ARG A 258 -4.51 -32.65 4.41
N ILE A 259 -5.00 -31.81 3.51
CA ILE A 259 -6.42 -31.54 3.32
C ILE A 259 -6.91 -32.38 2.15
N LYS A 260 -8.04 -33.05 2.34
CA LYS A 260 -8.72 -33.81 1.30
C LYS A 260 -10.20 -33.44 1.33
N TRP A 261 -10.77 -33.12 0.17
CA TRP A 261 -12.22 -33.00 0.07
C TRP A 261 -12.77 -33.90 -1.02
N LYS A 262 -14.00 -34.35 -0.78
CA LYS A 262 -14.79 -35.20 -1.67
C LYS A 262 -16.20 -34.63 -1.76
N ASN A 263 -16.76 -34.63 -2.95
CA ASN A 263 -18.20 -34.46 -3.13
C ASN A 263 -18.81 -35.65 -3.87
N SER A 264 -20.10 -35.86 -3.65
CA SER A 264 -20.92 -36.78 -4.45
C SER A 264 -22.28 -36.14 -4.69
N TYR A 265 -22.69 -36.10 -5.96
CA TYR A 265 -23.99 -35.52 -6.33
C TYR A 265 -25.17 -36.31 -5.77
N GLN A 266 -26.13 -35.62 -5.16
CA GLN A 266 -27.36 -36.19 -4.61
C GLN A 266 -28.51 -35.20 -4.75
N ASN A 267 -29.61 -35.58 -5.41
CA ASN A 267 -30.87 -34.81 -5.48
C ASN A 267 -30.70 -33.31 -5.81
N GLY A 268 -29.93 -32.98 -6.84
CA GLY A 268 -29.70 -31.58 -7.22
C GLY A 268 -28.70 -30.84 -6.34
N THR A 269 -28.17 -31.45 -5.27
CA THR A 269 -27.14 -30.89 -4.40
C THR A 269 -25.92 -31.82 -4.35
N TYR A 270 -24.94 -31.51 -3.52
CA TYR A 270 -23.75 -32.33 -3.32
C TYR A 270 -23.58 -32.65 -1.84
N GLN A 271 -23.32 -33.91 -1.54
CA GLN A 271 -22.81 -34.30 -0.22
C GLN A 271 -21.31 -34.05 -0.21
N TRP A 272 -20.88 -33.06 0.57
CA TRP A 272 -19.47 -32.72 0.72
C TRP A 272 -18.91 -33.33 2.00
N THR A 273 -17.63 -33.70 1.94
CA THR A 273 -16.80 -34.06 3.09
C THR A 273 -15.44 -33.41 2.92
N VAL A 274 -14.95 -32.70 3.93
CA VAL A 274 -13.60 -32.13 4.01
C VAL A 274 -12.91 -32.74 5.22
N GLU A 275 -11.73 -33.31 5.01
CA GLU A 275 -10.94 -34.02 5.99
C GLU A 275 -9.53 -33.43 6.09
N GLY A 276 -9.02 -33.35 7.32
CA GLY A 276 -7.64 -32.96 7.61
C GLY A 276 -6.89 -34.11 8.26
N SER A 277 -5.64 -34.35 7.85
CA SER A 277 -4.77 -35.37 8.46
C SER A 277 -3.33 -34.89 8.55
N ARG A 278 -2.69 -35.10 9.69
CA ARG A 278 -1.25 -34.81 9.88
C ARG A 278 -0.44 -36.09 9.66
N SER A 279 0.84 -35.96 9.32
CA SER A 279 1.72 -37.14 9.16
C SER A 279 1.70 -38.00 10.43
N GLY A 280 1.36 -39.28 10.29
CA GLY A 280 1.22 -40.23 11.41
C GLY A 280 0.04 -39.98 12.36
N GLY A 281 -0.81 -38.98 12.09
CA GLY A 281 -1.98 -38.63 12.91
C GLY A 281 -3.29 -39.24 12.40
N LYS A 282 -4.34 -39.18 13.24
CA LYS A 282 -5.70 -39.55 12.83
C LYS A 282 -6.29 -38.49 11.88
N THR A 283 -7.06 -38.96 10.90
CA THR A 283 -7.88 -38.10 10.05
C THR A 283 -9.04 -37.50 10.86
N VAL A 284 -9.27 -36.20 10.71
CA VAL A 284 -10.36 -35.45 11.35
C VAL A 284 -11.30 -34.93 10.27
N SER A 285 -12.60 -35.15 10.45
CA SER A 285 -13.63 -34.55 9.59
C SER A 285 -13.81 -33.08 9.96
N LEU A 286 -13.41 -32.18 9.07
CA LEU A 286 -13.53 -30.73 9.23
C LEU A 286 -14.89 -30.21 8.74
N TYR A 287 -15.49 -30.87 7.76
CA TYR A 287 -16.84 -30.53 7.30
C TYR A 287 -17.53 -31.75 6.71
N LYS A 288 -18.82 -31.91 6.98
CA LYS A 288 -19.68 -32.90 6.32
C LYS A 288 -21.10 -32.36 6.22
N GLY A 289 -21.62 -32.21 5.00
CA GLY A 289 -22.95 -31.64 4.80
C GLY A 289 -23.45 -31.68 3.36
N LEU A 290 -24.77 -31.51 3.20
CA LEU A 290 -25.46 -31.36 1.91
C LEU A 290 -25.51 -29.88 1.54
N VAL A 291 -24.67 -29.46 0.61
CA VAL A 291 -24.60 -28.07 0.11
C VAL A 291 -24.25 -28.06 -1.37
N LYS A 292 -24.54 -26.95 -2.05
CA LYS A 292 -24.27 -26.84 -3.48
C LYS A 292 -22.78 -26.71 -3.77
N GLU A 293 -22.03 -26.05 -2.91
CA GLU A 293 -20.62 -25.78 -3.11
C GLU A 293 -19.86 -25.70 -1.78
N VAL A 294 -18.61 -26.15 -1.78
CA VAL A 294 -17.66 -25.93 -0.69
C VAL A 294 -16.36 -25.41 -1.30
N LYS A 295 -15.83 -24.32 -0.75
CA LYS A 295 -14.52 -23.76 -1.09
C LYS A 295 -13.60 -23.81 0.11
N THR A 296 -12.29 -23.98 -0.14
CA THR A 296 -11.26 -24.07 0.89
C THR A 296 -10.16 -23.05 0.61
N PHE A 297 -9.83 -22.23 1.60
CA PHE A 297 -8.81 -21.18 1.52
C PHE A 297 -7.81 -21.33 2.66
N VAL A 298 -6.53 -21.16 2.38
CA VAL A 298 -5.45 -21.38 3.36
C VAL A 298 -4.71 -20.08 3.61
N SER A 299 -4.49 -19.77 4.89
CA SER A 299 -3.73 -18.58 5.27
C SER A 299 -2.26 -18.67 4.81
N PRO A 300 -1.57 -17.54 4.55
CA PRO A 300 -0.22 -17.50 3.98
C PRO A 300 0.82 -18.42 4.64
N GLY A 301 0.87 -18.46 5.97
CA GLY A 301 1.76 -19.30 6.76
C GLY A 301 1.25 -20.72 6.98
N GLY A 302 0.07 -21.07 6.46
CA GLY A 302 -0.59 -22.35 6.70
C GLY A 302 -1.05 -22.51 8.14
N LYS A 303 -1.33 -21.42 8.85
CA LYS A 303 -1.86 -21.41 10.23
C LYS A 303 -3.34 -21.80 10.25
N TYR A 304 -4.13 -21.28 9.31
CA TYR A 304 -5.57 -21.49 9.26
C TYR A 304 -6.07 -22.05 7.92
N LEU A 305 -7.15 -22.81 8.00
CA LEU A 305 -7.98 -23.23 6.87
C LEU A 305 -9.37 -22.63 7.04
N VAL A 306 -9.83 -21.89 6.04
CA VAL A 306 -11.20 -21.40 5.95
C VAL A 306 -11.97 -22.29 4.97
N ILE A 307 -13.10 -22.83 5.41
CA ILE A 307 -14.06 -23.58 4.62
C ILE A 307 -15.32 -22.74 4.48
N ILE A 308 -15.74 -22.45 3.26
CA ILE A 308 -17.01 -21.77 2.99
C ILE A 308 -17.97 -22.78 2.37
N ALA A 309 -19.06 -23.07 3.07
CA ALA A 309 -20.10 -24.00 2.63
C ALA A 309 -21.35 -23.22 2.19
N ASP A 310 -21.68 -23.34 0.91
CA ASP A 310 -22.73 -22.56 0.25
C ASP A 310 -23.97 -23.42 -0.07
N PRO A 311 -25.11 -23.20 0.61
CA PRO A 311 -26.29 -24.04 0.44
C PRO A 311 -27.04 -23.79 -0.89
N SER A 312 -26.93 -22.58 -1.45
CA SER A 312 -27.51 -22.21 -2.74
C SER A 312 -26.37 -21.79 -3.69
N GLY A 313 -26.07 -22.59 -4.70
CA GLY A 313 -25.04 -22.28 -5.70
C GLY A 313 -25.51 -21.21 -6.70
N GLY A 314 -24.59 -20.58 -7.41
CA GLY A 314 -24.89 -19.52 -8.40
C GLY A 314 -24.96 -18.11 -7.81
N VAL A 315 -25.35 -17.13 -8.65
CA VAL A 315 -25.28 -15.68 -8.37
C VAL A 315 -26.43 -15.18 -7.48
N ASN A 316 -27.64 -15.73 -7.63
CA ASN A 316 -28.83 -15.33 -6.87
C ASN A 316 -29.07 -16.31 -5.70
N LYS A 317 -28.51 -16.03 -4.53
CA LYS A 317 -28.63 -16.90 -3.35
C LYS A 317 -29.80 -16.50 -2.44
N THR A 318 -30.49 -17.49 -1.88
CA THR A 318 -31.58 -17.28 -0.91
C THR A 318 -31.09 -17.34 0.54
N GLN A 319 -29.93 -17.97 0.77
CA GLN A 319 -29.33 -18.20 2.08
C GLN A 319 -27.86 -17.73 2.10
N ASN A 320 -27.37 -17.33 3.28
CA ASN A 320 -25.96 -17.01 3.48
C ASN A 320 -25.12 -18.30 3.43
N GLY A 321 -23.91 -18.21 2.88
CA GLY A 321 -22.89 -19.24 3.06
C GLY A 321 -22.43 -19.29 4.51
N LYS A 322 -22.04 -20.47 5.00
CA LYS A 322 -21.44 -20.65 6.32
C LYS A 322 -19.93 -20.73 6.21
N VAL A 323 -19.24 -19.93 7.01
CA VAL A 323 -17.79 -19.90 7.10
C VAL A 323 -17.35 -20.69 8.34
N TYR A 324 -16.42 -21.61 8.15
CA TYR A 324 -15.77 -22.39 9.22
C TYR A 324 -14.27 -22.17 9.13
N MET A 325 -13.65 -21.84 10.26
CA MET A 325 -12.21 -21.61 10.32
C MET A 325 -11.56 -22.59 11.26
N TYR A 326 -10.54 -23.30 10.78
CA TYR A 326 -9.83 -24.32 11.54
C TYR A 326 -8.37 -23.92 11.71
N ASP A 327 -7.82 -24.15 12.90
CA ASP A 327 -6.39 -24.11 13.14
C ASP A 327 -5.74 -25.37 12.55
N LEU A 328 -4.82 -25.22 11.60
CA LEU A 328 -4.24 -26.34 10.85
C LEU A 328 -3.29 -27.20 11.69
N LYS A 329 -2.73 -26.64 12.78
CA LYS A 329 -1.85 -27.36 13.69
C LYS A 329 -2.63 -28.34 14.57
N THR A 330 -3.82 -27.95 15.02
CA THR A 330 -4.64 -28.68 15.99
C THR A 330 -5.88 -29.32 15.37
N LEU A 331 -6.26 -28.91 14.15
CA LEU A 331 -7.50 -29.27 13.45
C LEU A 331 -8.78 -28.91 14.22
N LYS A 332 -8.68 -27.98 15.19
CA LYS A 332 -9.82 -27.50 15.97
C LYS A 332 -10.50 -26.33 15.27
N LEU A 333 -11.83 -26.30 15.35
CA LEU A 333 -12.63 -25.16 14.91
C LEU A 333 -12.29 -23.94 15.79
N VAL A 334 -11.87 -22.87 15.14
CA VAL A 334 -11.53 -21.58 15.77
C VAL A 334 -12.75 -20.67 15.72
N GLN A 335 -13.39 -20.55 14.56
CA GLN A 335 -14.54 -19.67 14.33
C GLN A 335 -15.56 -20.29 13.39
N GLN A 336 -16.82 -19.90 13.59
CA GLN A 336 -17.92 -20.20 12.69
C GLN A 336 -18.87 -19.01 12.63
N TYR A 337 -19.23 -18.57 11.43
CA TYR A 337 -20.14 -17.44 11.23
C TYR A 337 -20.79 -17.47 9.84
N ASP A 338 -21.82 -16.66 9.62
CA ASP A 338 -22.48 -16.52 8.32
C ASP A 338 -21.76 -15.45 7.46
N ALA A 339 -21.57 -15.73 6.17
CA ALA A 339 -21.08 -14.75 5.22
C ALA A 339 -22.00 -13.52 5.17
N LEU A 340 -21.41 -12.31 5.09
CA LEU A 340 -22.11 -11.03 5.19
C LEU A 340 -23.21 -10.81 4.14
N TYR A 341 -23.10 -11.48 3.00
CA TYR A 341 -24.01 -11.32 1.88
C TYR A 341 -24.53 -12.68 1.39
N LYS A 342 -25.80 -12.69 0.96
CA LYS A 342 -26.41 -13.77 0.19
C LYS A 342 -25.90 -13.75 -1.25
N ALA A 343 -24.58 -13.85 -1.42
CA ALA A 343 -23.90 -13.68 -2.69
C ALA A 343 -22.89 -14.79 -2.95
N TYR A 344 -22.51 -14.95 -4.21
CA TYR A 344 -21.46 -15.88 -4.61
C TYR A 344 -20.11 -15.39 -4.09
N VAL A 345 -19.44 -16.22 -3.28
CA VAL A 345 -18.07 -15.93 -2.83
C VAL A 345 -17.13 -16.29 -3.97
N THR A 346 -16.38 -15.32 -4.48
CA THR A 346 -15.41 -15.55 -5.56
C THR A 346 -14.11 -16.09 -5.01
N GLY A 347 -13.68 -15.63 -3.83
CA GLY A 347 -12.43 -16.01 -3.21
C GLY A 347 -12.24 -15.44 -1.81
N ILE A 348 -11.05 -15.65 -1.26
CA ILE A 348 -10.53 -14.95 -0.09
C ILE A 348 -9.17 -14.37 -0.45
N ARG A 349 -8.96 -13.13 -0.02
CA ARG A 349 -7.68 -12.43 -0.10
C ARG A 349 -7.10 -12.26 1.30
N TRP A 350 -5.99 -12.92 1.59
CA TRP A 350 -5.29 -12.78 2.87
C TRP A 350 -4.27 -11.65 2.83
N ALA A 351 -4.24 -10.85 3.90
CA ALA A 351 -3.18 -9.87 4.15
C ALA A 351 -2.12 -10.41 5.12
N SER A 352 -2.52 -11.26 6.07
CA SER A 352 -1.64 -11.98 6.98
C SER A 352 -2.30 -13.29 7.37
N ASP A 353 -1.70 -14.09 8.25
CA ASP A 353 -2.41 -15.23 8.83
C ASP A 353 -3.62 -14.81 9.69
N GLU A 354 -3.72 -13.54 10.07
CA GLU A 354 -4.69 -13.05 11.04
C GLU A 354 -5.74 -12.11 10.44
N LEU A 355 -5.58 -11.76 9.16
CA LEU A 355 -6.41 -10.76 8.50
C LEU A 355 -6.70 -11.15 7.04
N TYR A 356 -7.98 -11.18 6.67
CA TYR A 356 -8.40 -11.44 5.30
C TYR A 356 -9.69 -10.71 4.91
N VAL A 357 -9.99 -10.72 3.61
CA VAL A 357 -11.24 -10.24 3.02
C VAL A 357 -11.90 -11.41 2.28
N ILE A 358 -13.21 -11.60 2.49
CA ILE A 358 -14.02 -12.48 1.64
C ILE A 358 -14.47 -11.68 0.43
N GLU A 359 -14.13 -12.16 -0.76
CA GLU A 359 -14.51 -11.52 -2.02
C GLU A 359 -15.84 -12.09 -2.53
N TYR A 360 -16.69 -11.20 -3.03
CA TYR A 360 -18.03 -11.55 -3.52
C TYR A 360 -18.23 -11.02 -4.93
N TYR A 361 -19.03 -11.73 -5.72
CA TYR A 361 -19.44 -11.27 -7.04
C TYR A 361 -20.65 -10.34 -6.96
N PHE A 362 -20.49 -9.07 -7.35
CA PHE A 362 -21.57 -8.08 -7.45
C PHE A 362 -21.47 -7.26 -8.73
N SER A 363 -22.61 -6.96 -9.36
CA SER A 363 -22.68 -6.01 -10.48
C SER A 363 -22.57 -4.54 -10.04
N ASN A 364 -22.89 -4.24 -8.79
CA ASN A 364 -22.72 -2.92 -8.17
C ASN A 364 -21.95 -3.06 -6.83
N PRO A 365 -20.61 -3.18 -6.86
CA PRO A 365 -19.83 -3.46 -5.66
C PRO A 365 -19.86 -2.33 -4.62
N GLY A 366 -20.14 -1.08 -5.03
CA GLY A 366 -20.24 0.05 -4.10
C GLY A 366 -21.37 -0.07 -3.08
N ALA A 367 -22.45 -0.79 -3.41
CA ALA A 367 -23.56 -1.04 -2.48
C ALA A 367 -23.28 -2.17 -1.48
N TYR A 368 -22.25 -2.97 -1.71
CA TYR A 368 -21.91 -4.16 -0.92
C TYR A 368 -20.45 -4.09 -0.45
N PRO A 369 -20.14 -3.23 0.53
CA PRO A 369 -18.77 -2.99 0.96
C PRO A 369 -18.10 -4.27 1.50
N PRO A 370 -16.86 -4.59 1.08
CA PRO A 370 -16.12 -5.71 1.64
C PRO A 370 -15.83 -5.51 3.14
N SER A 371 -15.33 -6.55 3.81
CA SER A 371 -14.95 -6.47 5.22
C SER A 371 -13.62 -7.15 5.48
N PHE A 372 -12.79 -6.53 6.32
CA PHE A 372 -11.63 -7.17 6.91
C PHE A 372 -12.09 -8.05 8.06
N TYR A 373 -11.71 -9.33 8.05
CA TYR A 373 -11.96 -10.30 9.10
C TYR A 373 -10.68 -10.49 9.92
N TYR A 374 -10.68 -10.03 11.17
CA TYR A 374 -9.59 -10.15 12.11
C TYR A 374 -9.77 -11.38 12.98
N VAL A 375 -8.96 -12.41 12.71
CA VAL A 375 -9.07 -13.76 13.28
C VAL A 375 -8.88 -13.78 14.79
N PRO A 376 -7.86 -13.14 15.41
CA PRO A 376 -7.58 -13.32 16.83
C PRO A 376 -8.76 -13.01 17.76
N GLU A 377 -9.62 -12.05 17.39
CA GLU A 377 -10.78 -11.66 18.18
C GLU A 377 -12.13 -11.97 17.54
N GLY A 378 -12.15 -12.54 16.32
CA GLY A 378 -13.39 -12.82 15.60
C GLY A 378 -14.18 -11.57 15.25
N LYS A 379 -13.47 -10.46 14.99
CA LYS A 379 -14.07 -9.18 14.61
C LYS A 379 -14.02 -9.01 13.10
N HIS A 380 -14.98 -8.28 12.55
CA HIS A 380 -14.90 -7.85 11.16
C HIS A 380 -15.30 -6.38 11.00
N PHE A 381 -14.62 -5.70 10.10
CA PHE A 381 -14.76 -4.27 9.89
C PHE A 381 -15.09 -4.00 8.43
N LYS A 382 -16.22 -3.34 8.17
CA LYS A 382 -16.62 -2.96 6.81
C LYS A 382 -15.65 -1.94 6.24
N ILE A 383 -15.36 -2.06 4.95
CA ILE A 383 -14.42 -1.23 4.21
C ILE A 383 -15.19 -0.53 3.09
N GLU A 384 -14.97 0.77 2.91
CA GLU A 384 -15.47 1.45 1.71
C GLU A 384 -14.85 0.82 0.45
N TYR A 385 -15.65 0.55 -0.58
CA TYR A 385 -15.17 -0.18 -1.76
C TYR A 385 -13.98 0.50 -2.45
N ASP A 386 -13.95 1.84 -2.50
CA ASP A 386 -12.81 2.58 -3.04
C ASP A 386 -11.53 2.31 -2.26
N GLN A 387 -11.59 2.27 -0.93
CA GLN A 387 -10.43 1.97 -0.08
C GLN A 387 -9.95 0.52 -0.28
N TYR A 388 -10.87 -0.42 -0.49
CA TYR A 388 -10.53 -1.81 -0.82
C TYR A 388 -9.82 -1.92 -2.19
N ARG A 389 -10.37 -1.28 -3.23
CA ARG A 389 -9.78 -1.24 -4.56
C ARG A 389 -8.39 -0.64 -4.53
N ASP A 390 -8.19 0.39 -3.72
CA ASP A 390 -6.92 1.10 -3.64
C ASP A 390 -5.87 0.24 -2.88
N TRP A 391 -6.24 -0.42 -1.78
CA TRP A 391 -5.34 -1.25 -0.95
C TRP A 391 -4.57 -2.33 -1.73
N VAL A 392 -5.20 -3.03 -2.66
CA VAL A 392 -4.61 -4.19 -3.34
C VAL A 392 -3.46 -3.87 -4.31
N ASN A 393 -3.18 -2.58 -4.56
CA ASN A 393 -2.25 -2.14 -5.61
C ASN A 393 -0.92 -1.57 -5.07
N TYR A 394 -0.57 -1.86 -3.81
CA TYR A 394 0.60 -1.29 -3.17
C TYR A 394 1.62 -2.34 -2.75
N TRP A 395 2.89 -1.94 -2.69
CA TRP A 395 3.94 -2.69 -2.01
C TRP A 395 4.20 -2.04 -0.66
N ASP A 396 4.17 -2.82 0.40
CA ASP A 396 4.47 -2.41 1.77
C ASP A 396 5.78 -3.05 2.26
N SER A 397 6.60 -2.31 3.02
CA SER A 397 7.89 -2.77 3.54
C SER A 397 7.79 -3.58 4.84
N PHE A 398 6.58 -3.92 5.26
CA PHE A 398 6.28 -4.57 6.55
C PHE A 398 5.10 -5.53 6.43
N SER A 399 5.15 -6.68 7.11
CA SER A 399 4.02 -7.60 7.18
C SER A 399 2.83 -7.00 7.93
N TYR A 400 1.60 -7.32 7.53
CA TYR A 400 0.38 -6.85 8.17
C TYR A 400 0.05 -7.52 9.52
N GLU A 401 1.01 -8.18 10.16
CA GLU A 401 0.85 -8.72 11.51
C GLU A 401 0.60 -7.59 12.52
N GLY A 402 -0.38 -7.77 13.42
CA GLY A 402 -0.77 -6.75 14.40
C GLY A 402 -1.62 -5.60 13.85
N LEU A 403 -1.95 -5.60 12.55
CA LEU A 403 -2.95 -4.70 11.97
C LEU A 403 -4.31 -5.42 11.85
N PHE A 404 -5.39 -4.65 12.02
CA PHE A 404 -6.76 -5.19 11.94
C PHE A 404 -7.62 -4.47 10.89
N TYR A 405 -7.15 -3.34 10.36
CA TYR A 405 -7.89 -2.53 9.40
C TYR A 405 -6.96 -1.87 8.38
N LEU A 406 -6.87 -2.44 7.17
CA LEU A 406 -5.92 -1.99 6.14
C LEU A 406 -6.54 -0.95 5.20
N THR A 407 -6.84 0.22 5.75
CA THR A 407 -7.27 1.38 4.95
C THR A 407 -6.10 2.32 4.68
N LEU A 408 -6.35 3.41 3.94
CA LEU A 408 -5.37 4.48 3.79
C LEU A 408 -4.99 5.01 5.18
N PRO A 409 -3.68 5.08 5.53
CA PRO A 409 -3.27 5.65 6.81
C PRO A 409 -3.56 7.15 6.84
N VAL A 410 -3.89 7.64 8.03
CA VAL A 410 -4.23 9.05 8.26
C VAL A 410 -3.09 9.72 9.01
N ALA A 411 -2.50 10.75 8.41
CA ALA A 411 -1.55 11.63 9.11
C ALA A 411 -2.30 12.58 10.03
N VAL A 412 -1.83 12.74 11.27
CA VAL A 412 -2.33 13.73 12.22
C VAL A 412 -1.20 14.69 12.51
N THR A 413 -1.40 15.96 12.17
CA THR A 413 -0.38 17.02 12.28
C THR A 413 -0.85 18.13 13.22
N SER A 414 0.08 18.82 13.88
CA SER A 414 -0.17 20.06 14.59
C SER A 414 1.05 20.96 14.44
N GLY A 415 0.90 22.09 13.76
CA GLY A 415 2.04 22.89 13.30
C GLY A 415 2.99 22.04 12.46
N ASN A 416 4.29 22.03 12.82
CA ASN A 416 5.32 21.19 12.17
C ASN A 416 5.45 19.78 12.77
N GLY A 417 4.68 19.46 13.82
CA GLY A 417 4.71 18.17 14.49
C GLY A 417 3.80 17.16 13.80
N VAL A 418 4.24 15.90 13.73
CA VAL A 418 3.43 14.76 13.27
C VAL A 418 3.28 13.69 14.35
N LEU A 419 2.08 13.12 14.45
CA LEU A 419 1.79 12.01 15.35
C LEU A 419 2.49 10.74 14.86
N SER A 420 3.24 10.08 15.75
CA SER A 420 3.87 8.79 15.49
C SER A 420 2.99 7.64 16.01
N TYR A 421 2.94 6.54 15.28
CA TYR A 421 2.13 5.36 15.56
C TYR A 421 3.02 4.15 15.82
N GLU A 422 2.79 3.42 16.92
CA GLU A 422 3.49 2.15 17.19
C GLU A 422 2.84 0.97 16.44
N GLY A 423 1.52 1.02 16.23
CA GLY A 423 0.73 -0.07 15.63
C GLY A 423 -0.12 0.39 14.44
N GLN A 424 -1.42 0.11 14.53
CA GLN A 424 -2.44 0.57 13.57
C GLN A 424 -2.46 2.11 13.53
N PRO A 425 -2.20 2.73 12.37
CA PRO A 425 -2.32 4.18 12.21
C PRO A 425 -3.75 4.64 12.42
N ALA A 426 -3.95 5.95 12.60
CA ALA A 426 -5.28 6.53 12.49
C ALA A 426 -5.92 6.15 11.13
N PHE A 427 -7.24 5.92 11.14
CA PHE A 427 -7.98 5.38 10.00
C PHE A 427 -9.37 6.00 9.85
N HIS A 428 -9.91 5.95 8.64
CA HIS A 428 -11.26 6.41 8.35
C HIS A 428 -12.23 5.24 8.25
N MET A 429 -13.26 5.22 9.09
CA MET A 429 -14.29 4.17 9.09
C MET A 429 -15.66 4.77 9.35
N ASN A 430 -16.66 4.40 8.53
CA ASN A 430 -18.05 4.86 8.68
C ASN A 430 -18.19 6.40 8.79
N GLY A 431 -17.46 7.14 7.96
CA GLY A 431 -17.50 8.62 7.94
C GLY A 431 -16.79 9.31 9.10
N LEU A 432 -16.04 8.58 9.94
CA LEU A 432 -15.34 9.12 11.11
C LEU A 432 -13.86 8.75 11.07
N TYR A 433 -13.02 9.67 11.54
CA TYR A 433 -11.59 9.44 11.72
C TYR A 433 -11.30 8.92 13.11
N TYR A 434 -10.78 7.70 13.20
CA TYR A 434 -10.39 7.05 14.43
C TYR A 434 -8.90 7.29 14.68
N VAL A 435 -8.57 7.74 15.88
CA VAL A 435 -7.18 7.90 16.34
C VAL A 435 -6.88 6.89 17.44
N PRO A 436 -5.65 6.33 17.49
CA PRO A 436 -5.22 5.51 18.61
C PRO A 436 -5.13 6.39 19.87
N LEU A 437 -5.91 6.06 20.89
CA LEU A 437 -6.16 6.95 22.02
C LEU A 437 -4.90 7.26 22.82
N LYS A 438 -4.07 6.25 23.11
CA LYS A 438 -2.87 6.41 23.92
C LYS A 438 -1.90 7.40 23.24
N GLU A 439 -1.52 7.09 22.00
CA GLU A 439 -0.60 7.90 21.22
C GLU A 439 -1.13 9.33 21.01
N PHE A 440 -2.42 9.49 20.71
CA PHE A 440 -3.04 10.80 20.57
C PHE A 440 -3.06 11.57 21.89
N ALA A 441 -3.43 10.92 23.00
CA ALA A 441 -3.48 11.56 24.31
C ALA A 441 -2.09 11.99 24.78
N ASP A 442 -1.08 11.15 24.59
CA ASP A 442 0.31 11.45 24.93
C ASP A 442 0.82 12.65 24.13
N ALA A 443 0.61 12.65 22.80
CA ALA A 443 1.07 13.73 21.92
C ALA A 443 0.42 15.07 22.22
N PHE A 444 -0.86 15.09 22.62
CA PHE A 444 -1.60 16.32 22.93
C PHE A 444 -1.68 16.64 24.44
N HIS A 445 -0.93 15.92 25.28
CA HIS A 445 -0.90 16.08 26.74
C HIS A 445 -2.29 15.98 27.40
N ILE A 446 -3.09 15.02 26.94
CA ILE A 446 -4.41 14.74 27.49
C ILE A 446 -4.28 13.64 28.54
N GLN A 447 -4.69 13.93 29.77
CA GLN A 447 -4.93 12.91 30.77
C GLN A 447 -6.31 12.30 30.53
N TYR A 448 -6.42 10.98 30.61
CA TYR A 448 -7.71 10.31 30.54
C TYR A 448 -7.86 9.23 31.60
N GLU A 449 -9.08 9.05 32.08
CA GLU A 449 -9.45 8.05 33.07
C GLU A 449 -10.74 7.34 32.61
N VAL A 450 -10.79 6.02 32.79
CA VAL A 450 -12.02 5.25 32.63
C VAL A 450 -12.73 5.23 33.99
N LYS A 451 -13.79 6.04 34.13
CA LYS A 451 -14.60 6.10 35.35
C LYS A 451 -15.96 5.46 35.12
N GLY A 452 -16.10 4.21 35.53
CA GLY A 452 -17.33 3.44 35.29
C GLY A 452 -17.58 3.22 33.80
N LYS A 453 -18.65 3.82 33.26
CA LYS A 453 -19.01 3.77 31.84
C LYS A 453 -18.68 5.07 31.11
N GLU A 454 -17.77 5.88 31.61
CA GLU A 454 -17.38 7.14 30.97
C GLU A 454 -15.86 7.21 30.80
N LEU A 455 -15.43 7.82 29.70
CA LEU A 455 -14.06 8.29 29.53
C LEU A 455 -14.05 9.77 29.89
N LEU A 456 -13.26 10.12 30.91
CA LEU A 456 -13.04 11.50 31.32
C LEU A 456 -11.70 11.95 30.76
N PHE A 457 -11.68 13.11 30.13
CA PHE A 457 -10.49 13.72 29.56
C PHE A 457 -10.20 15.04 30.24
N LYS A 458 -8.92 15.31 30.49
CA LYS A 458 -8.45 16.59 31.00
C LYS A 458 -7.21 17.02 30.24
N ARG A 459 -7.19 18.27 29.81
CA ARG A 459 -6.03 18.92 29.20
C ARG A 459 -5.94 20.32 29.81
N GLU A 460 -4.93 20.53 30.65
CA GLU A 460 -4.80 21.73 31.47
C GLU A 460 -6.10 22.05 32.26
N SER A 461 -6.75 23.19 31.96
CA SER A 461 -8.00 23.64 32.56
C SER A 461 -9.25 23.15 31.83
N ARG A 462 -9.11 22.56 30.63
CA ARG A 462 -10.22 22.04 29.84
C ARG A 462 -10.50 20.58 30.19
N THR A 463 -11.77 20.23 30.20
CA THR A 463 -12.23 18.85 30.44
C THR A 463 -13.27 18.46 29.41
N SER A 464 -13.30 17.18 29.07
CA SER A 464 -14.35 16.59 28.27
C SER A 464 -14.76 15.25 28.85
N LYS A 465 -15.95 14.77 28.50
CA LYS A 465 -16.42 13.44 28.88
C LYS A 465 -17.07 12.76 27.69
N LEU A 466 -16.87 11.46 27.58
CA LEU A 466 -17.49 10.63 26.56
C LEU A 466 -18.16 9.44 27.23
N ALA A 467 -19.49 9.39 27.19
CA ALA A 467 -20.26 8.26 27.71
C ALA A 467 -20.00 7.01 26.87
N ALA A 468 -19.94 5.82 27.49
CA ALA A 468 -19.70 4.55 26.79
C ALA A 468 -20.82 4.17 25.81
N SER A 469 -22.03 4.69 26.00
CA SER A 469 -23.12 4.53 25.02
C SER A 469 -22.93 5.39 23.77
N GLN A 470 -22.10 6.43 23.84
CA GLN A 470 -21.79 7.36 22.76
C GLN A 470 -20.38 7.16 22.20
N ASN A 471 -19.51 6.45 22.92
CA ASN A 471 -18.19 6.10 22.43
C ASN A 471 -18.37 5.05 21.33
N LYS A 472 -18.22 5.45 20.06
CA LYS A 472 -18.12 4.49 18.96
C LYS A 472 -16.76 3.78 18.99
N GLN A 473 -16.19 3.56 20.18
CA GLN A 473 -14.81 3.12 20.37
C GLN A 473 -14.59 1.78 19.67
N VAL A 474 -13.42 1.65 19.06
CA VAL A 474 -12.94 0.37 18.56
C VAL A 474 -11.86 -0.09 19.51
N VAL A 475 -12.04 -1.27 20.11
CA VAL A 475 -11.03 -1.88 20.97
C VAL A 475 -10.51 -3.12 20.26
N VAL A 476 -9.21 -3.21 20.03
CA VAL A 476 -8.55 -4.38 19.42
C VAL A 476 -7.19 -4.56 20.08
N ASP A 477 -6.89 -5.77 20.51
CA ASP A 477 -5.67 -6.17 21.22
C ASP A 477 -5.38 -5.27 22.45
N GLY A 478 -6.44 -4.96 23.20
CA GLY A 478 -6.37 -4.05 24.35
C GLY A 478 -6.12 -2.57 24.00
N LYS A 479 -5.86 -2.24 22.73
CA LYS A 479 -5.70 -0.86 22.25
C LYS A 479 -7.05 -0.24 21.95
N VAL A 480 -7.21 1.03 22.33
CA VAL A 480 -8.46 1.78 22.15
C VAL A 480 -8.27 2.80 21.04
N PHE A 481 -9.20 2.81 20.09
CA PHE A 481 -9.29 3.79 19.03
C PHE A 481 -10.58 4.58 19.20
N LEU A 482 -10.47 5.91 19.24
CA LEU A 482 -11.62 6.79 19.40
C LEU A 482 -11.84 7.63 18.15
N PRO A 483 -13.11 7.81 17.74
CA PRO A 483 -13.41 8.76 16.67
C PRO A 483 -13.17 10.19 17.18
N LEU A 484 -12.51 11.01 16.36
CA LEU A 484 -12.47 12.45 16.56
C LEU A 484 -13.91 13.01 16.44
N GLY A 485 -14.25 13.99 17.26
CA GLY A 485 -15.58 14.54 17.36
C GLY A 485 -15.67 15.70 18.36
N GLN A 486 -16.67 15.62 19.25
CA GLN A 486 -16.94 16.70 20.21
C GLN A 486 -15.91 16.73 21.35
N TRP A 487 -15.42 15.57 21.79
CA TRP A 487 -14.57 15.48 22.97
C TRP A 487 -13.23 16.21 22.79
N ASN A 488 -12.57 16.04 21.64
CA ASN A 488 -11.30 16.72 21.36
C ASN A 488 -11.51 18.24 21.13
N LYS A 489 -12.67 18.65 20.58
CA LYS A 489 -13.00 20.09 20.41
C LYS A 489 -13.14 20.78 21.77
N GLU A 490 -13.78 20.13 22.74
CA GLU A 490 -13.90 20.64 24.12
C GLU A 490 -12.54 20.81 24.81
N LEU A 491 -11.54 20.02 24.41
CA LEU A 491 -10.15 20.13 24.85
C LEU A 491 -9.33 21.18 24.07
N GLY A 492 -9.95 21.91 23.13
CA GLY A 492 -9.29 22.92 22.30
C GLY A 492 -8.50 22.39 21.11
N LEU A 493 -8.78 21.15 20.70
CA LEU A 493 -8.16 20.49 19.55
C LEU A 493 -9.15 20.43 18.40
N LYS A 494 -9.11 21.46 17.54
CA LYS A 494 -10.02 21.55 16.39
C LYS A 494 -9.38 20.90 15.17
N VAL A 495 -10.10 19.98 14.54
CA VAL A 495 -9.70 19.42 13.24
C VAL A 495 -9.93 20.48 12.17
N ALA A 496 -8.85 21.06 11.65
CA ALA A 496 -8.82 21.89 10.47
C ALA A 496 -8.41 21.02 9.26
N LEU A 497 -9.00 21.31 8.10
CA LEU A 497 -8.64 20.78 6.77
C LEU A 497 -8.21 19.29 6.72
N ALA A 498 -9.16 18.42 6.34
CA ALA A 498 -8.82 17.08 5.90
C ALA A 498 -8.40 17.13 4.42
N ASN A 499 -7.11 17.16 4.11
CA ASN A 499 -6.69 16.98 2.73
C ASN A 499 -6.76 15.48 2.41
N ARG A 500 -7.72 15.11 1.55
CA ARG A 500 -7.92 13.73 1.11
C ARG A 500 -7.26 13.56 -0.26
N HIS A 501 -6.17 12.82 -0.29
CA HIS A 501 -5.60 12.31 -1.53
C HIS A 501 -6.07 10.87 -1.76
N VAL A 502 -5.97 10.39 -3.01
CA VAL A 502 -6.31 9.00 -3.39
C VAL A 502 -5.54 7.95 -2.58
N MET A 503 -4.46 8.34 -1.90
CA MET A 503 -3.52 7.43 -1.27
C MET A 503 -3.34 7.65 0.25
N ASN A 504 -3.70 8.82 0.77
CA ASN A 504 -3.59 9.14 2.20
C ASN A 504 -4.59 10.24 2.57
N THR A 505 -4.80 10.42 3.87
CA THR A 505 -5.51 11.60 4.40
C THR A 505 -4.63 12.30 5.41
N THR A 506 -4.59 13.62 5.36
CA THR A 506 -3.91 14.44 6.38
C THR A 506 -4.95 15.23 7.14
N LEU A 507 -4.91 15.13 8.48
CA LEU A 507 -5.71 15.92 9.40
C LEU A 507 -4.79 16.93 10.09
N GLN A 508 -5.14 18.21 9.98
CA GLN A 508 -4.45 19.26 10.73
C GLN A 508 -5.23 19.55 12.01
N ILE A 509 -4.57 19.44 13.16
CA ILE A 509 -5.17 19.78 14.45
C ILE A 509 -4.69 21.17 14.83
N SER A 510 -5.63 22.12 14.76
CA SER A 510 -5.45 23.46 15.31
C SER A 510 -5.51 23.37 16.84
N ASP A 511 -4.36 23.57 17.46
CA ASP A 511 -4.19 23.62 18.90
C ASP A 511 -4.30 25.06 19.41
N GLU A 512 -5.46 25.40 19.97
CA GLU A 512 -5.76 26.77 20.44
C GLU A 512 -4.90 27.21 21.63
N LEU A 513 -4.38 26.25 22.39
CA LEU A 513 -3.62 26.50 23.61
C LEU A 513 -2.10 26.59 23.35
N ARG A 514 -1.68 26.31 22.10
CA ARG A 514 -0.30 26.39 21.55
C ARG A 514 0.78 25.87 22.49
N LYS A 515 1.10 24.57 22.40
CA LYS A 515 2.35 23.95 22.94
C LYS A 515 2.64 22.51 22.46
N THR A 516 1.90 22.00 21.46
CA THR A 516 1.90 20.57 21.11
C THR A 516 3.08 20.12 20.24
N GLU A 517 3.63 21.00 19.40
CA GLU A 517 4.71 20.67 18.45
C GLU A 517 5.96 20.05 19.09
N ALA A 518 6.25 20.36 20.36
CA ALA A 518 7.41 19.86 21.09
C ALA A 518 7.29 18.39 21.54
N ALA A 519 6.08 17.87 21.67
CA ALA A 519 5.81 16.48 22.07
C ALA A 519 5.66 15.54 20.87
N MET A 520 5.40 16.12 19.69
CA MET A 520 5.35 15.39 18.44
C MET A 520 6.75 15.26 17.84
N LYS A 521 6.96 14.24 17.00
CA LYS A 521 8.20 14.13 16.26
C LYS A 521 8.27 15.32 15.31
N THR A 522 9.31 16.13 15.43
CA THR A 522 9.60 17.16 14.42
C THR A 522 9.94 16.41 13.15
N GLU A 523 9.07 16.49 12.16
CA GLU A 523 9.47 16.11 10.82
C GLU A 523 10.36 17.26 10.35
N PRO A 524 11.64 17.02 9.97
CA PRO A 524 12.40 18.08 9.34
C PRO A 524 11.55 18.54 8.16
N GLN A 525 11.23 19.83 8.11
CA GLN A 525 10.54 20.35 6.93
C GLN A 525 11.42 19.99 5.76
N ALA A 526 10.97 19.02 4.95
CA ALA A 526 11.48 18.87 3.61
C ALA A 526 11.34 20.27 3.02
N PHE A 527 12.44 20.82 2.51
CA PHE A 527 12.43 22.13 1.88
C PHE A 527 11.17 22.25 1.02
N GLN A 528 10.33 23.25 1.27
CA GLN A 528 9.17 23.50 0.44
C GLN A 528 9.59 24.43 -0.67
N ALA A 529 9.17 24.14 -1.90
CA ALA A 529 9.41 25.07 -2.98
C ALA A 529 8.72 26.40 -2.66
N ILE A 530 9.39 27.49 -2.96
CA ILE A 530 8.90 28.84 -2.72
C ILE A 530 8.63 29.48 -4.07
N VAL A 531 7.45 30.08 -4.23
CA VAL A 531 7.20 30.99 -5.34
C VAL A 531 7.09 32.40 -4.83
N GLU A 532 7.71 33.34 -5.53
CA GLU A 532 7.66 34.75 -5.15
C GLU A 532 7.51 35.62 -6.40
N ARG A 533 6.68 36.66 -6.30
CA ARG A 533 6.64 37.69 -7.34
C ARG A 533 7.80 38.65 -7.17
N LEU A 534 8.46 38.93 -8.28
CA LEU A 534 9.66 39.74 -8.37
C LEU A 534 9.47 40.94 -9.30
N GLN A 535 10.13 42.04 -8.98
CA GLN A 535 10.36 43.18 -9.88
C GLN A 535 11.85 43.37 -10.10
N ARG A 536 12.26 43.89 -11.27
CA ARG A 536 13.67 44.23 -11.50
C ARG A 536 14.09 45.35 -10.56
N ALA A 537 15.26 45.20 -9.93
CA ALA A 537 15.83 46.23 -9.09
C ALA A 537 16.18 47.48 -9.93
N GLY A 538 15.73 48.65 -9.48
CA GLY A 538 16.00 49.94 -10.13
C GLY A 538 17.39 50.51 -9.86
N ASP A 539 18.24 49.76 -9.14
CA ASP A 539 19.58 50.18 -8.68
C ASP A 539 20.71 49.88 -9.70
N GLY A 540 20.36 49.30 -10.86
CA GLY A 540 21.33 48.96 -11.91
C GLY A 540 22.13 47.68 -11.65
N SER A 541 21.84 46.93 -10.57
CA SER A 541 22.49 45.64 -10.25
C SER A 541 22.14 44.51 -11.23
N GLY A 542 21.00 44.66 -11.94
CA GLY A 542 20.41 43.59 -12.75
C GLY A 542 19.70 42.50 -11.94
N GLY A 543 19.66 42.63 -10.60
CA GLY A 543 18.94 41.73 -9.69
C GLY A 543 17.45 42.03 -9.58
N PHE A 544 16.79 41.37 -8.63
CA PHE A 544 15.35 41.50 -8.40
C PHE A 544 15.01 41.81 -6.94
N VAL A 545 13.83 42.38 -6.72
CA VAL A 545 13.25 42.62 -5.40
C VAL A 545 11.95 41.84 -5.29
N GLY A 546 11.80 41.09 -4.21
CA GLY A 546 10.62 40.30 -3.92
C GLY A 546 9.50 41.08 -3.21
N ASP A 547 8.27 40.64 -3.41
CA ASP A 547 7.05 41.19 -2.80
C ASP A 547 6.46 40.23 -1.76
N PHE A 548 5.93 39.10 -2.25
CA PHE A 548 5.24 38.11 -1.41
C PHE A 548 5.54 36.68 -1.86
N ALA A 549 5.87 35.83 -0.90
CA ALA A 549 6.23 34.43 -1.10
C ALA A 549 5.10 33.46 -0.74
N TRP A 550 4.91 32.43 -1.54
CA TRP A 550 4.01 31.29 -1.33
C TRP A 550 4.82 30.01 -1.20
N GLU A 551 4.61 29.27 -0.11
CA GLU A 551 5.17 27.93 0.08
C GLU A 551 4.31 26.89 -0.63
N MET A 552 4.97 25.94 -1.28
CA MET A 552 4.34 24.84 -2.00
C MET A 552 4.47 23.54 -1.22
N THR A 553 3.57 22.59 -1.50
CA THR A 553 3.57 21.28 -0.82
C THR A 553 4.82 20.44 -1.11
N GLU A 554 5.48 20.67 -2.23
CA GLU A 554 6.56 19.83 -2.77
C GLU A 554 7.87 20.63 -2.88
N ALA A 555 9.02 19.98 -2.75
CA ALA A 555 10.34 20.61 -2.70
C ALA A 555 10.91 20.98 -4.07
N ASP A 556 10.62 20.12 -5.04
CA ASP A 556 11.22 20.10 -6.36
C ASP A 556 10.34 20.80 -7.40
N ARG A 557 9.14 21.25 -7.02
CA ARG A 557 8.17 21.82 -7.96
C ARG A 557 7.31 22.88 -7.34
N ALA A 558 6.87 23.78 -8.19
CA ALA A 558 5.98 24.84 -7.79
C ALA A 558 5.05 25.24 -8.94
N VAL A 559 3.87 25.73 -8.59
CA VAL A 559 2.85 26.19 -9.54
C VAL A 559 2.38 27.58 -9.13
N LEU A 560 2.38 28.52 -10.08
CA LEU A 560 1.78 29.83 -9.90
C LEU A 560 0.95 30.19 -11.13
N GLY A 561 -0.36 30.35 -10.91
CA GLY A 561 -1.31 30.58 -12.00
C GLY A 561 -1.22 29.48 -13.05
N ASN A 562 -0.76 29.84 -14.25
CA ASN A 562 -0.66 28.94 -15.39
C ASN A 562 0.76 28.42 -15.64
N VAL A 563 1.71 28.72 -14.76
CA VAL A 563 3.12 28.33 -14.86
C VAL A 563 3.45 27.27 -13.80
N GLN A 564 4.04 26.18 -14.23
CA GLN A 564 4.59 25.13 -13.37
C GLN A 564 6.07 24.96 -13.69
N VAL A 565 6.91 24.95 -12.66
CA VAL A 565 8.35 24.67 -12.78
C VAL A 565 8.68 23.47 -11.90
N VAL A 566 9.41 22.50 -12.47
CA VAL A 566 9.89 21.30 -11.79
C VAL A 566 11.40 21.21 -11.98
N LEU A 567 12.14 21.00 -10.90
CA LEU A 567 13.56 20.71 -10.88
C LEU A 567 13.76 19.21 -10.80
N ASN A 568 14.22 18.64 -11.91
CA ASN A 568 14.40 17.20 -12.05
C ASN A 568 15.66 16.71 -11.33
N HIS A 569 15.67 15.42 -11.00
CA HIS A 569 16.80 14.76 -10.32
C HIS A 569 18.13 14.86 -11.10
N ASP A 570 18.09 14.97 -12.43
CA ASP A 570 19.25 15.14 -13.31
C ASP A 570 19.74 16.60 -13.38
N ARG A 571 19.12 17.51 -12.62
CA ARG A 571 19.31 18.96 -12.59
C ARG A 571 18.72 19.71 -13.78
N SER A 572 17.91 19.09 -14.63
CA SER A 572 17.14 19.82 -15.65
C SER A 572 15.91 20.52 -15.05
N LEU A 573 15.41 21.55 -15.72
CA LEU A 573 14.17 22.24 -15.37
C LEU A 573 13.07 21.88 -16.39
N SER A 574 11.96 21.31 -15.92
CA SER A 574 10.72 21.18 -16.71
C SER A 574 9.83 22.39 -16.44
N ILE A 575 9.53 23.20 -17.46
CA ILE A 575 8.72 24.41 -17.37
C ILE A 575 7.47 24.21 -18.21
N ARG A 576 6.28 24.36 -17.61
CA ARG A 576 4.98 24.24 -18.27
C ARG A 576 4.18 25.53 -18.14
N MET A 577 3.66 26.04 -19.26
CA MET A 577 2.90 27.29 -19.34
C MET A 577 1.67 27.12 -20.25
N GLN A 578 0.46 27.41 -19.75
CA GLN A 578 -0.78 27.22 -20.54
C GLN A 578 -1.02 28.29 -21.63
N THR A 579 -0.43 29.48 -21.51
CA THR A 579 -0.62 30.60 -22.45
C THR A 579 0.71 31.21 -22.84
N ASN A 580 1.13 31.02 -24.09
CA ASN A 580 2.43 31.48 -24.61
C ASN A 580 2.30 32.68 -25.57
N ARG A 581 1.15 33.40 -25.54
CA ARG A 581 0.82 34.39 -26.58
C ARG A 581 1.61 35.71 -26.51
N GLU A 582 2.28 36.00 -25.40
CA GLU A 582 2.94 37.30 -25.19
C GLU A 582 4.48 37.25 -25.19
N TYR A 583 5.12 36.07 -25.15
CA TYR A 583 6.57 35.93 -24.89
C TYR A 583 7.47 35.54 -26.06
N GLY A 584 6.94 35.46 -27.28
CA GLY A 584 7.71 34.98 -28.42
C GLY A 584 8.06 33.49 -28.30
N GLU A 585 8.80 32.97 -29.28
CA GLU A 585 9.11 31.53 -29.39
C GLU A 585 10.12 31.06 -28.33
N ILE A 586 10.86 31.98 -27.69
CA ILE A 586 11.96 31.69 -26.77
C ILE A 586 11.74 32.44 -25.45
N ILE A 587 11.65 31.70 -24.35
CA ILE A 587 11.50 32.25 -23.00
C ILE A 587 12.88 32.36 -22.34
N PRO A 588 13.28 33.53 -21.81
CA PRO A 588 14.50 33.66 -21.02
C PRO A 588 14.28 33.11 -19.62
N VAL A 589 14.98 32.03 -19.28
CA VAL A 589 15.02 31.46 -17.93
C VAL A 589 16.25 32.00 -17.21
N ILE A 590 16.05 32.77 -16.15
CA ILE A 590 17.13 33.43 -15.42
C ILE A 590 17.36 32.68 -14.11
N ILE A 591 18.58 32.22 -13.86
CA ILE A 591 18.95 31.60 -12.58
C ILE A 591 19.64 32.65 -11.72
N THR A 592 19.21 32.78 -10.47
CA THR A 592 19.71 33.81 -9.55
C THR A 592 20.23 33.21 -8.24
N SER A 593 20.97 34.01 -7.48
CA SER A 593 21.22 33.73 -6.06
C SER A 593 19.91 33.73 -5.28
N ARG A 594 19.89 33.08 -4.12
CA ARG A 594 18.68 32.92 -3.30
C ARG A 594 18.08 34.23 -2.80
N ASP A 595 18.90 35.26 -2.66
CA ASP A 595 18.51 36.63 -2.31
C ASP A 595 18.14 37.50 -3.52
N TYR A 596 18.12 36.91 -4.72
CA TYR A 596 17.83 37.55 -6.01
C TYR A 596 18.80 38.67 -6.44
N GLY A 597 19.84 38.94 -5.65
CA GLY A 597 20.76 40.05 -5.86
C GLY A 597 21.77 39.83 -6.99
N LYS A 598 21.93 38.58 -7.46
CA LYS A 598 22.90 38.22 -8.50
C LYS A 598 22.31 37.24 -9.51
N VAL A 599 22.44 37.56 -10.79
CA VAL A 599 22.19 36.60 -11.89
C VAL A 599 23.39 35.65 -12.02
N LEU A 600 23.12 34.35 -11.92
CA LEU A 600 24.12 33.28 -12.02
C LEU A 600 24.19 32.69 -13.43
N MET A 601 23.05 32.62 -14.13
CA MET A 601 22.97 32.05 -15.49
C MET A 601 21.71 32.56 -16.20
N GLU A 602 21.75 32.66 -17.53
CA GLU A 602 20.56 32.84 -18.36
C GLU A 602 20.49 31.73 -19.41
N LEU A 603 19.29 31.17 -19.60
CA LEU A 603 19.03 30.02 -20.46
C LEU A 603 17.86 30.34 -21.41
N PRO A 604 18.08 30.40 -22.73
CA PRO A 604 16.99 30.51 -23.68
C PRO A 604 16.28 29.16 -23.80
N VAL A 605 14.97 29.13 -23.54
CA VAL A 605 14.13 27.93 -23.66
C VAL A 605 13.14 28.09 -24.79
N ASP A 606 13.28 27.28 -25.83
CA ASP A 606 12.38 27.25 -26.98
C ASP A 606 11.06 26.57 -26.63
N MET A 607 10.00 27.37 -26.63
CA MET A 607 8.62 27.00 -26.32
C MET A 607 7.72 27.11 -27.56
N LYS A 608 8.28 27.24 -28.77
CA LYS A 608 7.52 27.31 -30.02
C LYS A 608 6.58 26.12 -30.15
N ASP A 609 5.29 26.40 -30.33
CA ASP A 609 4.21 25.43 -30.46
C ASP A 609 4.11 24.41 -29.30
N LYS A 610 4.71 24.72 -28.14
CA LYS A 610 4.73 23.85 -26.95
C LYS A 610 4.15 24.58 -25.74
N TYR A 611 3.49 23.80 -24.88
CA TYR A 611 3.03 24.25 -23.57
C TYR A 611 3.98 23.84 -22.44
N GLN A 612 5.06 23.12 -22.76
CA GLN A 612 6.09 22.69 -21.82
C GLN A 612 7.42 22.48 -22.54
N ALA A 613 8.54 22.72 -21.85
CA ALA A 613 9.89 22.38 -22.28
C ALA A 613 10.74 21.94 -21.09
N THR A 614 11.76 21.12 -21.37
CA THR A 614 12.75 20.69 -20.39
C THR A 614 14.13 21.17 -20.82
N THR A 615 14.86 21.81 -19.91
CA THR A 615 16.24 22.29 -20.18
C THR A 615 17.24 21.14 -20.23
N SER A 616 18.46 21.43 -20.67
CA SER A 616 19.62 20.59 -20.31
C SER A 616 19.90 20.67 -18.80
N ALA A 617 20.66 19.71 -18.28
CA ALA A 617 21.05 19.69 -16.88
C ALA A 617 21.81 20.98 -16.49
N LEU A 618 21.33 21.65 -15.44
CA LEU A 618 21.97 22.85 -14.91
C LEU A 618 23.34 22.51 -14.31
N PRO A 619 24.35 23.40 -14.49
CA PRO A 619 25.67 23.19 -13.93
C PRO A 619 25.66 23.31 -12.40
N SER A 620 26.52 22.58 -11.69
CA SER A 620 26.48 22.51 -10.21
C SER A 620 26.67 23.85 -9.49
N HIS A 621 27.33 24.83 -10.12
CA HIS A 621 27.63 26.11 -9.49
C HIS A 621 26.41 27.06 -9.35
N VAL A 622 25.28 26.74 -10.00
CA VAL A 622 24.06 27.55 -9.83
C VAL A 622 23.19 27.05 -8.67
N PHE A 623 23.64 26.01 -7.97
CA PHE A 623 22.95 25.45 -6.81
C PHE A 623 23.66 25.85 -5.52
N ASP A 624 22.87 26.20 -4.51
CA ASP A 624 23.31 26.43 -3.13
C ASP A 624 22.65 25.39 -2.22
N ASP A 625 23.43 24.47 -1.65
CA ASP A 625 22.92 23.30 -0.91
C ASP A 625 21.83 22.50 -1.66
N GLY A 626 21.99 22.39 -2.98
CA GLY A 626 21.04 21.72 -3.87
C GLY A 626 19.78 22.53 -4.18
N VAL A 627 19.68 23.78 -3.71
CA VAL A 627 18.59 24.71 -4.00
C VAL A 627 18.96 25.58 -5.21
N VAL A 628 18.00 25.83 -6.09
CA VAL A 628 18.13 26.78 -7.23
C VAL A 628 16.95 27.72 -7.25
N THR A 629 17.20 28.97 -7.60
CA THR A 629 16.16 29.99 -7.78
C THR A 629 16.04 30.34 -9.27
N VAL A 630 14.91 29.98 -9.84
CA VAL A 630 14.58 30.16 -11.26
C VAL A 630 13.62 31.32 -11.42
N VAL A 631 13.95 32.31 -12.24
CA VAL A 631 13.13 33.47 -12.50
C VAL A 631 12.61 33.40 -13.93
N LEU A 632 11.28 33.47 -14.07
CA LEU A 632 10.57 33.50 -15.35
C LEU A 632 9.81 34.82 -15.50
N PRO A 633 9.70 35.39 -16.71
CA PRO A 633 8.90 36.59 -16.94
C PRO A 633 7.38 36.30 -16.90
N ASP A 634 6.63 37.11 -16.17
CA ASP A 634 5.15 37.11 -16.14
C ASP A 634 4.56 38.23 -17.00
N SER A 635 5.13 39.44 -16.91
CA SER A 635 4.89 40.60 -17.79
C SER A 635 6.24 41.19 -18.25
N LYS A 636 6.25 42.26 -19.07
CA LYS A 636 7.48 43.01 -19.38
C LYS A 636 8.22 43.53 -18.14
N GLU A 637 7.50 43.72 -17.03
CA GLU A 637 8.00 44.36 -15.81
C GLU A 637 7.83 43.49 -14.54
N SER A 638 7.20 42.32 -14.67
CA SER A 638 6.92 41.41 -13.56
C SER A 638 7.53 40.04 -13.84
N PHE A 639 8.10 39.44 -12.80
CA PHE A 639 8.73 38.14 -12.86
C PHE A 639 8.21 37.24 -11.73
N SER A 640 8.30 35.94 -11.92
CA SER A 640 8.05 34.94 -10.88
C SER A 640 9.33 34.16 -10.60
N ALA A 641 9.78 34.19 -9.36
CA ALA A 641 10.83 33.33 -8.85
C ALA A 641 10.24 32.00 -8.35
N PHE A 642 10.89 30.90 -8.70
CA PHE A 642 10.64 29.56 -8.24
C PHE A 642 11.92 29.07 -7.57
N THR A 643 11.94 29.03 -6.24
CA THR A 643 13.06 28.46 -5.48
C THR A 643 12.75 27.00 -5.20
N LEU A 644 13.52 26.10 -5.80
CA LEU A 644 13.30 24.65 -5.84
C LEU A 644 14.53 23.93 -5.26
N LYS A 645 14.35 22.81 -4.59
CA LYS A 645 15.45 21.97 -4.10
C LYS A 645 15.53 20.66 -4.88
N LEU A 646 16.75 20.28 -5.25
CA LEU A 646 17.04 19.00 -5.86
C LEU A 646 16.48 17.88 -4.98
N PRO A 647 15.76 16.92 -5.56
CA PRO A 647 15.32 15.74 -4.82
C PRO A 647 16.53 15.09 -4.12
N ASP A 648 16.39 14.77 -2.83
CA ASP A 648 17.48 14.15 -2.06
C ASP A 648 17.95 12.87 -2.78
N PHE A 649 19.22 12.86 -3.21
CA PHE A 649 19.87 11.71 -3.81
C PHE A 649 20.92 11.18 -2.84
N ASP A 650 20.55 10.13 -2.10
CA ASP A 650 21.48 9.42 -1.24
C ASP A 650 21.88 8.09 -1.88
N LYS A 651 23.08 8.06 -2.46
CA LYS A 651 23.68 6.85 -3.04
C LYS A 651 23.96 5.76 -2.00
N ASN A 652 23.99 6.12 -0.71
CA ASN A 652 24.46 5.30 0.40
C ASN A 652 23.34 4.93 1.39
N ARG A 653 22.15 5.50 1.27
CA ARG A 653 20.95 5.00 1.97
C ARG A 653 20.21 4.04 1.06
N PHE A 654 20.72 2.81 0.94
CA PHE A 654 19.97 1.54 0.95
C PHE A 654 20.94 0.36 0.96
#